data_AF-A0A8D8GQW8-F1
#
_entry.id   AF-A0A8D8GQW8-F1
#
_cell.length_a   1.000
_cell.length_b   1.000
_cell.length_c   1.000
_cell.angle_alpha   90.00
_cell.angle_beta   90.00
_cell.angle_gamma   90.00
#
_symmetry.space_group_name_H-M   'P 1'
#
loop_
_entity.id
_entity.type
_entity.pdbx_description
1 polymer ?
#
loop_
_entity_poly.entity_id
_entity_poly.type
_entity_poly.pdbx_seq_one_letter_code
_entity_poly.pdbx_strand_id
1 'polypeptide(L)'
;MSFGTSGSGADLHFRALPFLDKKWIKADVSAALRSPEDLANLWNHLVQDEEVVTARLQTSVNAAGDVAYARPDGKYYCGVQSLSCSCCKGVCSASASCSCSACQILEAEEGPAKKTPPGGQLQTSQNQNQCETPGGCSGTILDSWLWSPIPTIDEKRICSRKLIAEQREICLQAAANCLSATRTKQLLYVYRRYFVALQRCKPDEKAIATAGDEKAVSEQMVASEMATDPAKLSKNSSFDRDPRASATATTTTPLKDCDKATFGLARVGTRAALNFSFAFLRRAWRSGEDVELCSELLSEALEALQTLPEASLFDTSQMSSLWIEVVEKSIKFLRQVVLGDVMGGRCLVPKADRHIALNLLLELGAQKGTLGGSLEGISLLLTLHEKDQEEQDDNRSPPFGSSGAPLVPLLKRYEQIDSFAASATDSFHFGPTESFLRFLTLPESETATVDLKQAAVIIVSHLDRLAKPHLPAGNYSAKVNAKTNSAQKIFTLGWSSCSPEMYGFTSEASNASAQLLAGSVPRYSTATIELPPSLQVRQVACTENSIYIVTTSGQLYSIHSSCAETVAPKSVEGLEGVSVIQIAAHCEGRHAMALSSAGEVYSWGAGEGGRLGHGDTASKEVPTKIVLEKQVTAIYAGASYSAAISSVGELFTWGRGTYGRLGHGNSDDKFVPTQVQALKAYKVVDVALGSGDAHSMAVTDGGLLFAWGDGDFGKLGNGSCNGSPLPVQIEGVANVARIYSGSQFSVALSYDGTLYSWGKGHGGRLGHGNSEHSNVPKLVHALEGKKIVDVAVGSAHCLALTSSGELYGWGRNDYQQICPSGVSRDPIITTPLLTTPPTLRISGMTCGAAQSIVWCASSTLGVASKIPFVVDLSEHTFRQLDQLLCMVCPGTGPGDIRHPPSQEAECIAVASLNLLRLQLHAMIVNNVPARAVGLVEGSRLLASLKSRILTLAGGPVVLKTMQEAAQWTLQVGWSILLPTASERAQTLTSLLPVGHDAAANATSSNSSSGHRFMTDLLVGSLMAEGGLQTALNQAINAQRSQDCGSGSGSTHLSLLHLLKQLLRNNSSLTQ
;
A
#
# COMPACT_ATOMS: atom_id res chain seq x y z
N MET A 1 41.08 -18.07 28.77
CA MET A 1 40.38 -18.21 30.08
C MET A 1 38.89 -18.30 29.79
N SER A 2 38.16 -19.19 30.46
CA SER A 2 36.70 -19.30 30.32
C SER A 2 36.00 -18.35 31.27
N PHE A 3 35.22 -17.40 30.75
CA PHE A 3 34.27 -16.65 31.57
C PHE A 3 32.93 -17.38 31.59
N GLY A 4 32.44 -17.67 32.80
CA GLY A 4 31.19 -18.38 33.03
C GLY A 4 29.96 -17.49 32.84
N THR A 5 28.83 -18.11 32.50
CA THR A 5 27.55 -17.45 32.30
C THR A 5 26.80 -17.22 33.61
N SER A 6 26.70 -15.96 34.05
CA SER A 6 25.75 -15.57 35.10
C SER A 6 25.43 -14.07 35.08
N GLY A 7 24.13 -13.73 35.13
CA GLY A 7 23.59 -12.49 35.71
C GLY A 7 23.99 -11.15 35.08
N SER A 8 23.08 -10.59 34.27
CA SER A 8 23.11 -9.23 33.69
C SER A 8 24.23 -8.92 32.68
N GLY A 9 23.89 -8.15 31.65
CA GLY A 9 24.88 -7.60 30.72
C GLY A 9 25.64 -6.47 31.39
N ALA A 10 26.87 -6.73 31.85
CA ALA A 10 27.74 -5.70 32.42
C ALA A 10 28.05 -4.63 31.36
N ASP A 11 27.53 -3.42 31.58
CA ASP A 11 27.71 -2.31 30.64
C ASP A 11 29.16 -1.82 30.70
N LEU A 12 29.87 -1.96 29.59
CA LEU A 12 31.28 -1.60 29.48
C LEU A 12 31.42 -0.07 29.51
N HIS A 13 32.12 0.45 30.52
CA HIS A 13 32.26 1.88 30.78
C HIS A 13 33.66 2.38 30.39
N PHE A 14 33.73 3.51 29.67
CA PHE A 14 35.00 4.14 29.31
C PHE A 14 35.64 4.89 30.48
N ARG A 15 36.96 4.88 30.54
CA ARG A 15 37.76 5.61 31.53
C ARG A 15 37.66 7.12 31.34
N ALA A 16 37.49 7.86 32.43
CA ALA A 16 37.10 9.27 32.38
C ALA A 16 38.22 10.26 31.98
N LEU A 17 39.49 9.92 32.22
CA LEU A 17 40.62 10.87 32.17
C LEU A 17 41.46 10.77 30.87
N PRO A 18 42.20 11.82 30.47
CA PRO A 18 42.92 11.89 29.19
C PRO A 18 44.27 11.13 29.18
N PHE A 19 44.24 9.86 29.59
CA PHE A 19 45.39 8.96 29.44
C PHE A 19 45.42 8.43 27.99
N LEU A 20 46.62 8.18 27.45
CA LEU A 20 46.85 7.58 26.12
C LEU A 20 46.13 8.20 24.89
N ASP A 21 45.48 9.37 24.98
CA ASP A 21 44.76 9.99 23.84
C ASP A 21 45.66 10.16 22.58
N LYS A 22 46.95 10.49 22.77
CA LYS A 22 47.95 10.58 21.69
C LYS A 22 48.34 9.22 21.04
N LYS A 23 48.00 8.09 21.67
CA LYS A 23 48.07 6.75 21.08
C LYS A 23 46.82 6.50 20.23
N TRP A 24 45.63 6.75 20.80
CA TRP A 24 44.35 6.47 20.16
C TRP A 24 44.06 7.32 18.93
N ILE A 25 44.50 8.58 18.88
CA ILE A 25 44.42 9.42 17.66
C ILE A 25 45.22 8.84 16.48
N LYS A 26 46.24 8.01 16.77
CA LYS A 26 47.08 7.35 15.76
C LYS A 26 46.64 5.91 15.44
N ALA A 27 45.51 5.45 15.97
CA ALA A 27 44.93 4.16 15.60
C ALA A 27 44.31 4.24 14.20
N ASP A 28 44.64 3.29 13.32
CA ASP A 28 44.00 3.21 11.99
C ASP A 28 42.61 2.58 12.09
N VAL A 29 41.62 3.43 12.40
CA VAL A 29 40.21 3.07 12.43
C VAL A 29 39.63 2.80 11.03
N SER A 30 40.37 3.09 9.95
CA SER A 30 39.96 2.75 8.57
C SER A 30 40.30 1.31 8.20
N ALA A 31 41.43 0.78 8.69
CA ALA A 31 41.76 -0.64 8.59
C ALA A 31 40.73 -1.51 9.34
N ALA A 32 40.27 -1.05 10.51
CA ALA A 32 39.27 -1.73 11.34
C ALA A 32 37.90 -1.97 10.66
N LEU A 33 37.56 -1.19 9.61
CA LEU A 33 36.37 -1.42 8.77
C LEU A 33 36.58 -2.49 7.70
N ARG A 34 37.82 -2.63 7.23
CA ARG A 34 38.17 -3.47 6.07
C ARG A 34 38.65 -4.86 6.48
N SER A 35 39.19 -4.99 7.69
CA SER A 35 39.85 -6.18 8.21
C SER A 35 39.30 -6.54 9.60
N PRO A 36 38.73 -7.75 9.79
CA PRO A 36 38.28 -8.19 11.10
C PRO A 36 39.43 -8.51 12.05
N GLU A 37 40.64 -8.72 11.54
CA GLU A 37 41.85 -8.96 12.33
C GLU A 37 42.37 -7.65 12.94
N ASP A 38 42.36 -6.56 12.18
CA ASP A 38 42.76 -5.23 12.69
C ASP A 38 41.77 -4.68 13.71
N LEU A 39 40.47 -4.94 13.53
CA LEU A 39 39.47 -4.69 14.57
C LEU A 39 39.76 -5.49 15.85
N ALA A 40 40.13 -6.77 15.74
CA ALA A 40 40.49 -7.60 16.88
C ALA A 40 41.76 -7.09 17.59
N ASN A 41 42.78 -6.66 16.82
CA ASN A 41 44.01 -6.07 17.36
C ASN A 41 43.74 -4.77 18.13
N LEU A 42 42.94 -3.86 17.56
CA LEU A 42 42.56 -2.61 18.23
C LEU A 42 41.66 -2.86 19.44
N TRP A 43 40.73 -3.82 19.38
CA TRP A 43 39.93 -4.23 20.53
C TRP A 43 40.79 -4.80 21.66
N ASN A 44 41.75 -5.67 21.33
CA ASN A 44 42.69 -6.23 22.31
C ASN A 44 43.55 -5.13 22.96
N HIS A 45 44.02 -4.14 22.20
CA HIS A 45 44.70 -2.97 22.77
C HIS A 45 43.79 -2.11 23.65
N LEU A 46 42.50 -1.97 23.33
CA LEU A 46 41.53 -1.20 24.13
C LEU A 46 41.28 -1.85 25.50
N VAL A 47 41.30 -3.19 25.55
CA VAL A 47 41.27 -3.95 26.81
C VAL A 47 42.62 -3.90 27.54
N GLN A 48 43.74 -4.04 26.81
CA GLN A 48 45.10 -4.05 27.37
C GLN A 48 45.55 -2.70 27.97
N ASP A 49 45.07 -1.58 27.41
CA ASP A 49 45.33 -0.23 27.91
C ASP A 49 44.43 0.16 29.12
N GLU A 50 43.54 -0.74 29.56
CA GLU A 50 42.52 -0.47 30.61
C GLU A 50 41.62 0.74 30.31
N GLU A 51 41.26 0.93 29.04
CA GLU A 51 40.41 2.05 28.58
C GLU A 51 38.91 1.80 28.84
N VAL A 52 38.55 0.54 29.11
CA VAL A 52 37.19 0.07 29.40
C VAL A 52 37.17 -0.80 30.65
N VAL A 53 36.19 -0.55 31.52
CA VAL A 53 36.02 -1.20 32.83
C VAL A 53 34.57 -1.71 32.97
N THR A 54 34.38 -2.81 33.70
CA THR A 54 33.08 -3.48 33.93
C THR A 54 32.29 -2.93 35.12
N ALA A 55 32.81 -1.92 35.83
CA ALA A 55 32.19 -1.32 37.01
C ALA A 55 32.28 0.21 36.95
N ARG A 56 31.29 0.91 37.54
CA ARG A 56 31.36 2.36 37.74
C ARG A 56 32.45 2.68 38.77
N LEU A 57 33.43 3.48 38.36
CA LEU A 57 34.39 4.10 39.28
C LEU A 57 33.65 5.02 40.26
N GLN A 58 33.82 4.77 41.56
CA GLN A 58 33.28 5.62 42.60
C GLN A 58 34.05 6.96 42.62
N THR A 59 33.31 8.07 42.76
CA THR A 59 33.84 9.43 42.66
C THR A 59 33.53 10.22 43.92
N SER A 60 34.50 11.01 44.37
CA SER A 60 34.43 11.90 45.52
C SER A 60 35.27 13.16 45.24
N VAL A 61 34.95 14.27 45.89
CA VAL A 61 35.64 15.55 45.65
C VAL A 61 36.82 15.67 46.61
N ASN A 62 38.02 15.98 46.10
CA ASN A 62 39.22 16.12 46.91
C ASN A 62 39.28 17.48 47.64
N ALA A 63 40.26 17.65 48.53
CA ALA A 63 40.42 18.88 49.32
C ALA A 63 40.77 20.15 48.51
N ALA A 64 40.99 20.05 47.20
CA ALA A 64 41.18 21.18 46.27
C ALA A 64 39.93 21.50 45.43
N GLY A 65 38.86 20.70 45.53
CA GLY A 65 37.64 20.82 44.73
C GLY A 65 37.63 20.00 43.44
N ASP A 66 38.69 19.24 43.12
CA ASP A 66 38.71 18.36 41.94
C ASP A 66 37.92 17.07 42.20
N VAL A 67 37.26 16.55 41.16
CA VAL A 67 36.68 15.21 41.19
C VAL A 67 37.80 14.16 41.16
N ALA A 68 37.95 13.42 42.25
CA ALA A 68 38.84 12.28 42.37
C ALA A 68 38.08 10.96 42.17
N TYR A 69 38.81 9.95 41.70
CA TYR A 69 38.31 8.62 41.39
C TYR A 69 38.94 7.59 42.34
N ALA A 70 38.12 6.71 42.91
CA ALA A 70 38.59 5.62 43.75
C ALA A 70 39.39 4.59 42.94
N ARG A 71 40.41 4.00 43.57
CA ARG A 71 41.19 2.87 43.07
C ARG A 71 40.85 1.58 43.84
N PRO A 72 41.10 0.40 43.25
CA PRO A 72 40.95 -0.89 43.95
C PRO A 72 41.85 -1.06 45.19
N ASP A 73 42.93 -0.28 45.34
CA ASP A 73 43.81 -0.29 46.51
C ASP A 73 43.35 0.66 47.64
N GLY A 74 42.14 1.24 47.54
CA GLY A 74 41.57 2.15 48.52
C GLY A 74 42.10 3.59 48.44
N LYS A 75 42.87 3.92 47.40
CA LYS A 75 43.43 5.27 47.17
C LYS A 75 42.66 6.08 46.15
N TYR A 76 42.92 7.38 46.09
CA TYR A 76 42.28 8.34 45.20
C TYR A 76 43.26 8.95 44.20
N TYR A 77 42.74 9.40 43.04
CA TYR A 77 43.49 10.16 42.04
C TYR A 77 42.57 11.11 41.24
N CYS A 78 43.05 12.31 40.91
CA CYS A 78 42.26 13.34 40.23
C CYS A 78 42.72 13.67 38.79
N GLY A 79 43.85 13.13 38.32
CA GLY A 79 44.40 13.43 37.00
C GLY A 79 45.18 14.74 36.88
N VAL A 80 45.24 15.56 37.94
CA VAL A 80 45.96 16.86 37.94
C VAL A 80 47.48 16.66 37.91
N GLN A 81 48.18 17.52 37.18
CA GLN A 81 49.65 17.51 37.03
C GLN A 81 50.37 18.32 38.12
N SER A 82 50.12 17.99 39.39
CA SER A 82 50.61 18.71 40.57
C SER A 82 51.73 17.99 41.35
N LEU A 83 52.21 16.84 40.86
CA LEU A 83 53.26 16.04 41.53
C LEU A 83 54.67 16.39 41.01
N SER A 84 55.65 16.33 41.91
CA SER A 84 57.08 16.50 41.58
C SER A 84 57.81 15.18 41.30
N CYS A 85 57.14 14.02 41.41
CA CYS A 85 57.79 12.72 41.22
C CYS A 85 58.02 12.38 39.74
N SER A 86 59.29 12.14 39.39
CA SER A 86 59.71 11.58 38.09
C SER A 86 58.96 10.28 37.73
N CYS A 87 58.64 9.46 38.73
CA CYS A 87 57.91 8.20 38.61
C CYS A 87 56.54 8.32 37.90
N CYS A 88 55.86 9.46 38.01
CA CYS A 88 54.49 9.67 37.51
C CYS A 88 54.41 10.73 36.40
N LYS A 89 55.56 11.25 35.93
CA LYS A 89 55.64 12.42 35.02
C LYS A 89 54.84 13.63 35.54
N GLY A 90 54.72 13.74 36.86
CA GLY A 90 53.98 14.76 37.60
C GLY A 90 52.46 14.61 37.64
N VAL A 91 51.87 13.56 37.05
CA VAL A 91 50.40 13.40 36.95
C VAL A 91 49.86 12.44 38.02
N CYS A 92 48.87 12.89 38.79
CA CYS A 92 48.15 12.05 39.75
C CYS A 92 47.23 11.05 39.01
N SER A 93 47.76 9.86 38.72
CA SER A 93 47.14 8.85 37.83
C SER A 93 46.97 7.50 38.54
N ALA A 94 45.96 6.71 38.13
CA ALA A 94 45.68 5.41 38.79
C ALA A 94 46.85 4.43 38.72
N SER A 95 47.60 4.45 37.62
CA SER A 95 48.75 3.57 37.32
C SER A 95 50.03 3.94 38.08
N ALA A 96 50.06 5.06 38.80
CA ALA A 96 51.16 5.46 39.66
C ALA A 96 50.75 5.37 41.14
N SER A 97 51.61 4.81 41.99
CA SER A 97 51.35 4.66 43.43
C SER A 97 51.27 5.99 44.21
N CYS A 98 51.62 7.11 43.58
CA CYS A 98 51.62 8.46 44.15
C CYS A 98 50.29 9.20 43.94
N SER A 99 49.57 9.46 45.03
CA SER A 99 48.48 10.44 45.12
C SER A 99 49.03 11.86 45.32
N CYS A 100 48.32 12.89 44.85
CA CYS A 100 48.64 14.29 45.17
C CYS A 100 48.16 14.66 46.58
N SER A 101 48.67 15.75 47.17
CA SER A 101 48.34 16.15 48.54
C SER A 101 46.82 16.30 48.80
N ALA A 102 46.08 16.88 47.85
CA ALA A 102 44.62 17.01 47.95
C ALA A 102 43.89 15.65 47.97
N CYS A 103 44.40 14.65 47.25
CA CYS A 103 43.89 13.27 47.30
C CYS A 103 44.39 12.51 48.54
N GLN A 104 45.59 12.81 49.08
CA GLN A 104 46.10 12.20 50.30
C GLN A 104 45.30 12.63 51.55
N ILE A 105 44.77 13.86 51.56
CA ILE A 105 43.83 14.31 52.59
C ILE A 105 42.54 13.49 52.53
N LEU A 106 41.97 13.32 51.34
CA LEU A 106 40.78 12.48 51.10
C LEU A 106 41.01 11.01 51.49
N GLU A 107 42.18 10.45 51.16
CA GLU A 107 42.65 9.11 51.58
C GLU A 107 42.75 8.96 53.12
N ALA A 108 43.06 10.05 53.83
CA ALA A 108 43.14 10.06 55.29
C ALA A 108 41.77 10.26 55.98
N GLU A 109 40.85 11.00 55.35
CA GLU A 109 39.50 11.26 55.89
C GLU A 109 38.56 10.05 55.73
N GLU A 110 38.64 9.31 54.62
CA GLU A 110 37.84 8.09 54.39
C GLU A 110 38.53 6.78 54.82
N GLY A 111 39.70 6.87 55.48
CA GLY A 111 40.53 5.72 55.82
C GLY A 111 39.85 4.65 56.72
N PRO A 112 40.25 3.37 56.63
CA PRO A 112 39.48 2.20 57.11
C PRO A 112 39.39 2.02 58.64
N ALA A 113 39.75 3.01 59.45
CA ALA A 113 39.95 2.88 60.90
C ALA A 113 38.69 3.07 61.76
N LYS A 114 37.50 3.31 61.17
CA LYS A 114 36.25 3.58 61.92
C LYS A 114 35.01 2.89 61.34
N LYS A 115 34.84 1.59 61.64
CA LYS A 115 33.54 0.93 61.96
C LYS A 115 33.73 -0.56 62.28
N THR A 116 33.35 -0.94 63.50
CA THR A 116 33.07 -2.32 63.91
C THR A 116 31.65 -2.40 64.49
N PRO A 117 30.99 -3.57 64.46
CA PRO A 117 29.59 -3.77 64.88
C PRO A 117 29.46 -3.82 66.43
N PRO A 118 28.25 -3.90 67.06
CA PRO A 118 26.97 -4.36 66.48
C PRO A 118 25.67 -3.63 66.91
N GLY A 119 24.55 -4.06 66.31
CA GLY A 119 23.26 -4.18 67.03
C GLY A 119 22.13 -3.21 66.61
N GLY A 120 20.89 -3.73 66.68
CA GLY A 120 19.70 -2.94 67.04
C GLY A 120 19.10 -2.00 65.99
N GLN A 121 18.06 -2.49 65.30
CA GLN A 121 16.92 -1.76 64.72
C GLN A 121 16.78 -0.25 65.05
N LEU A 122 16.56 0.59 64.03
CA LEU A 122 15.23 1.19 63.75
C LEU A 122 15.21 2.06 62.47
N GLN A 123 14.05 2.00 61.79
CA GLN A 123 13.45 3.03 60.91
C GLN A 123 14.34 3.83 59.93
N THR A 124 14.23 3.47 58.64
CA THR A 124 14.33 4.43 57.53
C THR A 124 12.96 4.60 56.87
N SER A 125 12.45 5.84 56.84
CA SER A 125 11.20 6.17 56.17
C SER A 125 11.44 6.52 54.70
N GLN A 126 10.83 5.72 53.82
CA GLN A 126 10.35 6.08 52.48
C GLN A 126 11.11 7.17 51.70
N ASN A 127 11.78 6.75 50.63
CA ASN A 127 11.44 7.35 49.34
C ASN A 127 11.42 6.27 48.25
N GLN A 128 10.40 6.28 47.39
CA GLN A 128 10.08 5.14 46.54
C GLN A 128 10.74 5.26 45.17
N ASN A 129 11.62 4.30 44.86
CA ASN A 129 11.88 3.84 43.50
C ASN A 129 12.11 2.33 43.57
N GLN A 130 11.02 1.57 43.52
CA GLN A 130 11.07 0.11 43.53
C GLN A 130 11.56 -0.42 42.18
N CYS A 131 12.88 -0.61 42.07
CA CYS A 131 13.38 -1.67 41.22
C CYS A 131 12.89 -2.99 41.83
N GLU A 132 11.98 -3.70 41.15
CA GLU A 132 11.45 -4.95 41.66
C GLU A 132 12.58 -5.98 41.82
N THR A 133 12.61 -6.68 42.95
CA THR A 133 13.44 -7.88 43.10
C THR A 133 13.04 -8.91 42.04
N PRO A 134 13.99 -9.69 41.48
CA PRO A 134 13.71 -10.61 40.37
C PRO A 134 12.75 -11.73 40.81
N GLY A 135 11.45 -11.53 40.59
CA GLY A 135 10.42 -12.51 40.92
C GLY A 135 10.64 -13.78 40.11
N GLY A 136 10.80 -14.92 40.79
CA GLY A 136 11.40 -16.16 40.27
C GLY A 136 10.85 -16.67 38.93
N CYS A 137 11.74 -17.29 38.15
CA CYS A 137 11.54 -17.72 36.76
C CYS A 137 10.29 -18.58 36.53
N SER A 138 9.87 -18.70 35.26
CA SER A 138 8.76 -19.58 34.85
C SER A 138 8.88 -21.01 35.40
N GLY A 139 10.10 -21.56 35.48
CA GLY A 139 10.41 -22.84 36.13
C GLY A 139 9.81 -22.97 37.53
N THR A 140 10.06 -22.00 38.43
CA THR A 140 9.47 -22.02 39.79
C THR A 140 7.94 -21.93 39.83
N ILE A 141 7.28 -21.40 38.79
CA ILE A 141 5.82 -21.41 38.67
C ILE A 141 5.35 -22.81 38.21
N LEU A 142 6.01 -23.39 37.21
CA LEU A 142 5.70 -24.73 36.71
C LEU A 142 5.97 -25.83 37.77
N ASP A 143 7.08 -25.72 38.51
CA ASP A 143 7.40 -26.60 39.64
C ASP A 143 6.38 -26.48 40.78
N SER A 144 5.84 -25.28 41.02
CA SER A 144 4.74 -25.11 41.99
C SER A 144 3.45 -25.84 41.56
N TRP A 145 3.29 -26.11 40.26
CA TRP A 145 2.14 -26.82 39.71
C TRP A 145 2.32 -28.34 39.59
N LEU A 146 3.54 -28.87 39.74
CA LEU A 146 3.79 -30.32 39.66
C LEU A 146 3.04 -31.11 40.75
N TRP A 147 2.69 -30.47 41.87
CA TRP A 147 2.06 -31.09 43.04
C TRP A 147 0.85 -30.30 43.58
N SER A 148 0.28 -29.37 42.79
CA SER A 148 -0.90 -28.57 43.15
C SER A 148 -2.19 -29.08 42.50
N PRO A 149 -3.38 -28.63 42.95
CA PRO A 149 -4.59 -28.69 42.12
C PRO A 149 -4.39 -27.96 40.77
N ILE A 150 -5.26 -28.27 39.80
CA ILE A 150 -5.16 -27.79 38.41
C ILE A 150 -5.19 -26.25 38.36
N PRO A 151 -4.16 -25.57 37.80
CA PRO A 151 -4.07 -24.12 37.81
C PRO A 151 -5.20 -23.47 36.99
N THR A 152 -5.70 -22.34 37.50
CA THR A 152 -6.80 -21.56 36.92
C THR A 152 -6.41 -20.89 35.60
N ILE A 153 -7.41 -20.34 34.89
CA ILE A 153 -7.19 -19.66 33.61
C ILE A 153 -6.28 -18.43 33.78
N ASP A 154 -6.38 -17.70 34.89
CA ASP A 154 -5.56 -16.51 35.13
C ASP A 154 -4.13 -16.84 35.56
N GLU A 155 -3.92 -17.88 36.37
CA GLU A 155 -2.58 -18.40 36.67
C GLU A 155 -1.88 -18.89 35.38
N LYS A 156 -2.61 -19.56 34.48
CA LYS A 156 -2.14 -19.92 33.13
C LYS A 156 -1.80 -18.69 32.28
N ARG A 157 -2.62 -17.64 32.28
CA ARG A 157 -2.34 -16.36 31.59
C ARG A 157 -1.13 -15.62 32.17
N ILE A 158 -0.85 -15.76 33.46
CA ILE A 158 0.31 -15.15 34.14
C ILE A 158 1.58 -15.91 33.76
N CYS A 159 1.60 -17.24 33.90
CA CYS A 159 2.73 -18.07 33.50
C CYS A 159 3.05 -17.95 32.01
N SER A 160 2.02 -17.96 31.14
CA SER A 160 2.18 -17.74 29.69
C SER A 160 2.83 -16.38 29.38
N ARG A 161 2.38 -15.28 30.01
CA ARG A 161 3.01 -13.97 29.85
C ARG A 161 4.47 -13.97 30.32
N LYS A 162 4.79 -14.70 31.39
CA LYS A 162 6.15 -14.79 31.93
C LYS A 162 7.09 -15.61 31.03
N LEU A 163 6.63 -16.75 30.53
CA LEU A 163 7.32 -17.53 29.49
C LEU A 163 7.58 -16.69 28.24
N ILE A 164 6.61 -15.91 27.77
CA ILE A 164 6.80 -15.02 26.60
C ILE A 164 7.85 -13.93 26.88
N ALA A 165 7.91 -13.40 28.10
CA ALA A 165 8.94 -12.43 28.49
C ALA A 165 10.34 -13.05 28.52
N GLU A 166 10.50 -14.22 29.16
CA GLU A 166 11.76 -14.97 29.22
C GLU A 166 12.21 -15.42 27.81
N GLN A 167 11.30 -15.89 26.96
CA GLN A 167 11.58 -16.25 25.57
C GLN A 167 12.08 -15.04 24.76
N ARG A 168 11.46 -13.87 24.93
CA ARG A 168 11.88 -12.61 24.28
C ARG A 168 13.26 -12.18 24.75
N GLU A 169 13.53 -12.24 26.04
CA GLU A 169 14.83 -11.89 26.61
C GLU A 169 15.93 -12.83 26.09
N ILE A 170 15.67 -14.15 26.03
CA ILE A 170 16.59 -15.13 25.41
C ILE A 170 16.82 -14.83 23.93
N CYS A 171 15.78 -14.47 23.17
CA CYS A 171 15.92 -14.07 21.77
C CYS A 171 16.73 -12.77 21.59
N LEU A 172 16.56 -11.77 22.47
CA LEU A 172 17.34 -10.53 22.45
C LEU A 172 18.80 -10.79 22.82
N GLN A 173 19.07 -11.63 23.81
CA GLN A 173 20.42 -12.06 24.17
C GLN A 173 21.09 -12.87 23.06
N ALA A 174 20.36 -13.77 22.39
CA ALA A 174 20.86 -14.51 21.23
C ALA A 174 21.18 -13.60 20.03
N ALA A 175 20.34 -12.58 19.77
CA ALA A 175 20.60 -11.57 18.75
C ALA A 175 21.82 -10.69 19.10
N ALA A 176 21.95 -10.26 20.36
CA ALA A 176 23.11 -9.48 20.82
C ALA A 176 24.43 -10.27 20.78
N ASN A 177 24.37 -11.58 21.03
CA ASN A 177 25.53 -12.49 21.03
C ASN A 177 25.92 -12.99 19.62
N CYS A 178 25.22 -12.58 18.55
CA CYS A 178 25.64 -12.97 17.20
C CYS A 178 26.97 -12.31 16.81
N LEU A 179 27.74 -12.96 15.94
CA LEU A 179 29.11 -12.54 15.60
C LEU A 179 29.16 -11.14 14.95
N SER A 180 28.16 -10.80 14.14
CA SER A 180 28.03 -9.49 13.49
C SER A 180 27.67 -8.38 14.48
N ALA A 181 26.71 -8.59 15.38
CA ALA A 181 26.38 -7.64 16.44
C ALA A 181 27.57 -7.42 17.39
N THR A 182 28.27 -8.50 17.75
CA THR A 182 29.47 -8.45 18.60
C THR A 182 30.58 -7.62 17.95
N ARG A 183 30.92 -7.90 16.69
CA ARG A 183 31.90 -7.10 15.91
C ARG A 183 31.48 -5.63 15.79
N THR A 184 30.20 -5.37 15.52
CA THR A 184 29.67 -4.00 15.41
C THR A 184 29.78 -3.26 16.76
N LYS A 185 29.49 -3.93 17.88
CA LYS A 185 29.68 -3.37 19.23
C LYS A 185 31.15 -3.06 19.51
N GLN A 186 32.07 -3.97 19.19
CA GLN A 186 33.52 -3.74 19.33
C GLN A 186 33.98 -2.52 18.50
N LEU A 187 33.56 -2.44 17.25
CA LEU A 187 33.87 -1.34 16.33
C LEU A 187 33.34 0.01 16.84
N LEU A 188 32.09 0.06 17.31
CA LEU A 188 31.49 1.27 17.89
C LEU A 188 32.24 1.74 19.16
N TYR A 189 32.74 0.81 19.98
CA TYR A 189 33.56 1.15 21.15
C TYR A 189 34.94 1.70 20.74
N VAL A 190 35.62 1.10 19.75
CA VAL A 190 36.88 1.63 19.22
C VAL A 190 36.69 3.04 18.64
N TYR A 191 35.64 3.27 17.84
CA TYR A 191 35.29 4.60 17.35
C TYR A 191 35.01 5.60 18.47
N ARG A 192 34.22 5.22 19.47
CA ARG A 192 33.92 6.09 20.61
C ARG A 192 35.18 6.49 21.36
N ARG A 193 36.17 5.60 21.51
CA ARG A 193 37.46 5.93 22.13
C ARG A 193 38.30 6.88 21.27
N TYR A 194 38.32 6.68 19.95
CA TYR A 194 38.98 7.56 18.99
C TYR A 194 38.41 8.98 19.01
N PHE A 195 37.08 9.13 18.92
CA PHE A 195 36.43 10.44 18.95
C PHE A 195 36.60 11.17 20.29
N VAL A 196 36.58 10.45 21.42
CA VAL A 196 36.91 11.03 22.74
C VAL A 196 38.35 11.55 22.78
N ALA A 197 39.32 10.83 22.21
CA ALA A 197 40.71 11.31 22.14
C ALA A 197 40.82 12.55 21.22
N LEU A 198 40.21 12.50 20.04
CA LEU A 198 40.20 13.59 19.05
C LEU A 198 39.62 14.88 19.65
N GLN A 199 38.48 14.80 20.34
CA GLN A 199 37.82 15.93 21.00
C GLN A 199 38.70 16.60 22.08
N ARG A 200 39.58 15.83 22.74
CA ARG A 200 40.49 16.28 23.80
C ARG A 200 41.81 16.85 23.32
N CYS A 201 42.17 16.62 22.07
CA CYS A 201 43.48 16.98 21.49
C CYS A 201 43.37 18.05 20.39
N LYS A 202 42.45 19.01 20.54
CA LYS A 202 42.52 20.26 19.77
C LYS A 202 43.89 20.94 20.02
N PRO A 203 44.63 21.36 18.97
CA PRO A 203 45.84 22.16 19.15
C PRO A 203 45.50 23.60 19.54
N ASP A 204 46.40 24.26 20.27
CA ASP A 204 46.35 25.71 20.48
C ASP A 204 46.63 26.46 19.17
N GLU A 205 45.68 27.27 18.70
CA GLU A 205 45.84 28.14 17.52
C GLU A 205 46.69 29.39 17.84
N LYS A 206 47.92 29.20 18.34
CA LYS A 206 48.87 30.28 18.66
C LYS A 206 50.33 30.00 18.25
N ALA A 207 50.54 29.45 17.06
CA ALA A 207 51.80 29.60 16.32
C ALA A 207 51.61 29.40 14.81
N ILE A 208 52.48 30.03 14.01
CA ILE A 208 52.65 29.82 12.54
C ILE A 208 51.48 30.29 11.65
N ALA A 209 51.36 31.61 11.49
CA ALA A 209 51.08 32.25 10.19
C ALA A 209 51.28 33.78 10.31
N THR A 210 52.37 34.32 9.75
CA THR A 210 52.61 35.78 9.65
C THR A 210 53.13 36.17 8.27
N ALA A 211 52.57 37.26 7.73
CA ALA A 211 52.90 37.97 6.47
C ALA A 211 52.28 37.43 5.16
N GLY A 212 51.70 38.34 4.35
CA GLY A 212 50.95 38.10 3.11
C GLY A 212 49.44 37.96 3.36
N ASP A 213 48.62 39.03 3.45
CA ASP A 213 48.09 39.88 2.36
C ASP A 213 47.41 39.06 1.22
N GLU A 214 46.21 39.40 0.72
CA GLU A 214 45.59 40.73 0.63
C GLU A 214 44.12 40.88 1.15
N LYS A 215 43.72 42.15 1.27
CA LYS A 215 42.39 42.79 1.39
C LYS A 215 41.35 42.28 0.36
N ALA A 216 40.03 42.53 0.40
CA ALA A 216 39.03 43.03 1.37
C ALA A 216 37.64 42.69 0.75
N VAL A 217 36.43 42.83 1.33
CA VAL A 217 35.78 43.96 2.03
C VAL A 217 34.66 43.40 2.92
N SER A 218 34.34 44.09 4.02
CA SER A 218 33.20 43.77 4.89
C SER A 218 32.37 45.01 5.24
N GLU A 219 31.06 44.81 5.41
CA GLU A 219 30.19 45.58 6.32
C GLU A 219 29.86 47.07 5.94
N GLN A 220 28.79 47.72 6.43
CA GLN A 220 27.84 47.39 7.52
C GLN A 220 26.49 48.19 7.40
N MET A 221 25.45 47.77 8.15
CA MET A 221 24.33 48.61 8.70
C MET A 221 23.30 49.27 7.74
N VAL A 222 22.05 49.65 8.11
CA VAL A 222 21.12 49.34 9.24
C VAL A 222 19.65 49.59 8.75
N ALA A 223 18.63 49.22 9.54
CA ALA A 223 17.23 49.08 9.11
C ALA A 223 16.25 50.26 9.39
N SER A 224 15.10 50.21 8.70
CA SER A 224 13.73 50.67 9.08
C SER A 224 13.37 52.18 9.09
N GLU A 225 12.39 52.61 8.27
CA GLU A 225 10.97 52.77 8.71
C GLU A 225 9.95 53.17 7.58
N MET A 226 8.70 52.75 7.82
CA MET A 226 7.35 53.11 7.31
C MET A 226 7.02 54.05 6.09
N ALA A 227 6.18 53.49 5.19
CA ALA A 227 4.80 53.92 4.81
C ALA A 227 4.46 54.80 3.57
N THR A 228 3.22 54.55 3.07
CA THR A 228 2.31 55.28 2.15
C THR A 228 2.21 54.89 0.65
N ASP A 229 0.96 54.74 0.20
CA ASP A 229 0.38 54.38 -1.11
C ASP A 229 -0.27 55.64 -1.79
N PRO A 230 -0.96 55.59 -2.97
CA PRO A 230 -0.60 55.02 -4.28
C PRO A 230 -1.02 55.92 -5.50
N ALA A 231 -0.51 55.72 -6.74
CA ALA A 231 -1.11 56.36 -7.94
C ALA A 231 -0.85 55.74 -9.35
N LYS A 232 -1.90 55.14 -9.93
CA LYS A 232 -2.44 55.28 -11.31
C LYS A 232 -1.52 55.50 -12.55
N LEU A 233 -1.72 54.67 -13.58
CA LEU A 233 -2.33 54.99 -14.90
C LEU A 233 -2.45 53.68 -15.75
N SER A 234 -3.67 53.21 -16.13
CA SER A 234 -4.37 53.46 -17.42
C SER A 234 -3.74 52.73 -18.63
N LYS A 235 -4.39 51.94 -19.49
CA LYS A 235 -5.81 51.54 -19.79
C LYS A 235 -5.76 50.16 -20.52
N ASN A 236 -6.83 49.43 -20.87
CA ASN A 236 -8.29 49.61 -20.84
C ASN A 236 -8.93 48.25 -20.38
N SER A 237 -10.06 47.66 -20.81
CA SER A 237 -11.24 48.01 -21.66
C SER A 237 -12.43 47.08 -21.34
N SER A 238 -13.61 47.67 -21.14
CA SER A 238 -14.95 47.29 -21.66
C SER A 238 -15.10 45.98 -22.47
N PHE A 239 -16.10 45.11 -22.23
CA PHE A 239 -17.53 45.38 -22.01
C PHE A 239 -18.26 44.31 -21.14
N ASP A 240 -19.35 44.71 -20.46
CA ASP A 240 -20.38 43.84 -19.86
C ASP A 240 -21.21 43.08 -20.95
N ARG A 241 -22.08 42.08 -20.69
CA ARG A 241 -23.15 42.02 -19.66
C ARG A 241 -23.88 40.65 -19.57
N ASP A 242 -24.80 40.54 -18.61
CA ASP A 242 -25.68 39.39 -18.30
C ASP A 242 -26.55 38.87 -19.48
N PRO A 243 -27.12 37.65 -19.30
CA PRO A 243 -28.49 37.38 -19.72
C PRO A 243 -29.39 36.85 -18.58
N ARG A 244 -30.65 37.31 -18.51
CA ARG A 244 -31.69 36.72 -17.64
C ARG A 244 -33.09 36.74 -18.27
N ALA A 245 -33.78 35.60 -18.15
CA ALA A 245 -35.22 35.35 -18.32
C ALA A 245 -35.86 35.24 -19.73
N SER A 246 -36.75 34.21 -19.83
CA SER A 246 -37.96 34.11 -20.69
C SER A 246 -37.82 33.79 -22.19
N ALA A 247 -38.63 32.94 -22.86
CA ALA A 247 -39.44 31.76 -22.44
C ALA A 247 -39.99 30.98 -23.68
N THR A 248 -40.43 29.73 -23.46
CA THR A 248 -41.39 28.90 -24.26
C THR A 248 -41.04 28.36 -25.67
N ALA A 249 -41.72 27.24 -26.00
CA ALA A 249 -42.06 26.67 -27.34
C ALA A 249 -41.02 25.85 -28.15
N THR A 250 -40.95 24.55 -27.83
CA THR A 250 -40.89 23.38 -28.75
C THR A 250 -40.63 23.56 -30.26
N THR A 251 -39.59 22.88 -30.80
CA THR A 251 -39.69 21.86 -31.88
C THR A 251 -38.34 21.13 -32.08
N THR A 252 -38.28 20.12 -32.97
CA THR A 252 -37.19 19.12 -33.05
C THR A 252 -36.42 19.11 -34.38
N THR A 253 -35.21 18.51 -34.35
CA THR A 253 -34.33 18.18 -35.50
C THR A 253 -33.52 19.35 -36.14
N PRO A 254 -32.47 19.09 -36.93
CA PRO A 254 -31.22 18.53 -36.40
C PRO A 254 -29.95 19.31 -36.82
N LEU A 255 -29.13 19.74 -35.86
CA LEU A 255 -27.79 20.30 -36.13
C LEU A 255 -26.74 19.19 -36.02
N LYS A 256 -26.10 18.80 -37.13
CA LYS A 256 -25.01 17.80 -37.12
C LYS A 256 -23.96 17.88 -38.24
N ASP A 257 -24.02 18.91 -39.10
CA ASP A 257 -23.12 19.05 -40.26
C ASP A 257 -22.24 20.31 -40.24
N CYS A 258 -22.60 21.36 -39.49
CA CYS A 258 -21.78 22.57 -39.37
C CYS A 258 -20.43 22.29 -38.69
N ASP A 259 -20.44 21.52 -37.59
CA ASP A 259 -19.25 21.23 -36.77
C ASP A 259 -18.15 20.47 -37.55
N LYS A 260 -18.55 19.71 -38.58
CA LYS A 260 -17.60 18.97 -39.44
C LYS A 260 -16.74 19.92 -40.27
N ALA A 261 -17.28 21.07 -40.68
CA ALA A 261 -16.57 22.07 -41.48
C ALA A 261 -15.57 22.85 -40.63
N THR A 262 -15.97 23.32 -39.44
CA THR A 262 -15.07 24.00 -38.50
C THR A 262 -13.99 23.07 -37.96
N PHE A 263 -14.32 21.83 -37.60
CA PHE A 263 -13.33 20.82 -37.16
C PHE A 263 -12.39 20.42 -38.31
N GLY A 264 -12.88 20.38 -39.55
CA GLY A 264 -12.08 20.19 -40.77
C GLY A 264 -11.08 21.34 -40.98
N LEU A 265 -11.51 22.58 -40.87
CA LEU A 265 -10.65 23.77 -41.01
C LEU A 265 -9.61 23.86 -39.89
N ALA A 266 -9.99 23.57 -38.64
CA ALA A 266 -9.08 23.49 -37.51
C ALA A 266 -8.00 22.40 -37.71
N ARG A 267 -8.39 21.23 -38.26
CA ARG A 267 -7.46 20.16 -38.64
C ARG A 267 -6.50 20.58 -39.76
N VAL A 268 -6.93 21.41 -40.72
CA VAL A 268 -6.03 21.96 -41.75
C VAL A 268 -5.05 22.96 -41.13
N GLY A 269 -5.53 23.93 -40.35
CA GLY A 269 -4.70 24.96 -39.72
C GLY A 269 -3.62 24.40 -38.79
N THR A 270 -4.00 23.50 -37.88
CA THR A 270 -3.06 22.83 -36.96
C THR A 270 -2.02 21.97 -37.69
N ARG A 271 -2.43 21.19 -38.70
CA ARG A 271 -1.49 20.42 -39.54
C ARG A 271 -0.52 21.33 -40.31
N ALA A 272 -1.01 22.46 -40.83
CA ALA A 272 -0.18 23.42 -41.55
C ALA A 272 0.86 24.06 -40.61
N ALA A 273 0.44 24.53 -39.44
CA ALA A 273 1.32 25.10 -38.42
C ALA A 273 2.43 24.13 -38.00
N LEU A 274 2.07 22.90 -37.58
CA LEU A 274 3.06 21.89 -37.16
C LEU A 274 4.06 21.53 -38.27
N ASN A 275 3.57 21.35 -39.50
CA ASN A 275 4.45 21.08 -40.63
C ASN A 275 5.41 22.26 -40.91
N PHE A 276 4.96 23.50 -40.68
CA PHE A 276 5.78 24.70 -40.80
C PHE A 276 6.83 24.78 -39.68
N SER A 277 6.45 24.51 -38.43
CA SER A 277 7.39 24.43 -37.29
C SER A 277 8.45 23.33 -37.49
N PHE A 278 8.05 22.12 -37.91
CA PHE A 278 8.98 21.04 -38.22
C PHE A 278 9.88 21.36 -39.43
N ALA A 279 9.42 22.16 -40.39
CA ALA A 279 10.23 22.63 -41.51
C ALA A 279 11.20 23.75 -41.09
N PHE A 280 10.79 24.62 -40.17
CA PHE A 280 11.63 25.68 -39.59
C PHE A 280 12.78 25.10 -38.77
N LEU A 281 12.50 24.23 -37.80
CA LEU A 281 13.52 23.54 -37.00
C LEU A 281 14.52 22.78 -37.90
N ARG A 282 14.02 22.04 -38.90
CA ARG A 282 14.85 21.38 -39.93
C ARG A 282 15.63 22.33 -40.81
N ARG A 283 15.23 23.60 -40.96
CA ARG A 283 15.99 24.61 -41.69
C ARG A 283 17.12 25.13 -40.81
N ALA A 284 16.79 25.65 -39.62
CA ALA A 284 17.73 26.26 -38.68
C ALA A 284 18.91 25.33 -38.36
N TRP A 285 18.63 24.07 -37.99
CA TRP A 285 19.69 23.08 -37.76
C TRP A 285 20.62 22.85 -38.97
N ARG A 286 20.11 22.97 -40.21
CA ARG A 286 20.94 22.83 -41.44
C ARG A 286 21.78 24.05 -41.76
N SER A 287 21.30 25.25 -41.43
CA SER A 287 22.01 26.51 -41.67
C SER A 287 23.03 26.81 -40.58
N GLY A 288 22.78 26.38 -39.35
CA GLY A 288 23.48 26.86 -38.15
C GLY A 288 23.00 28.25 -37.70
N GLU A 289 22.28 28.96 -38.57
CA GLU A 289 21.48 30.15 -38.28
C GLU A 289 20.23 29.76 -37.45
N ASP A 290 19.78 30.66 -36.57
CA ASP A 290 18.57 30.53 -35.73
C ASP A 290 18.53 29.32 -34.77
N VAL A 291 19.69 28.70 -34.46
CA VAL A 291 19.77 27.54 -33.54
C VAL A 291 19.38 27.90 -32.11
N GLU A 292 19.75 29.09 -31.61
CA GLU A 292 19.38 29.55 -30.26
C GLU A 292 17.86 29.62 -30.08
N LEU A 293 17.14 30.13 -31.08
CA LEU A 293 15.66 30.15 -31.11
C LEU A 293 15.04 28.74 -31.16
N CYS A 294 15.77 27.75 -31.69
CA CYS A 294 15.35 26.35 -31.64
C CYS A 294 15.49 25.76 -30.23
N SER A 295 16.57 26.10 -29.52
CA SER A 295 16.75 25.72 -28.12
C SER A 295 15.68 26.38 -27.23
N GLU A 296 15.44 27.70 -27.39
CA GLU A 296 14.42 28.45 -26.65
C GLU A 296 13.01 27.85 -26.81
N LEU A 297 12.59 27.59 -28.06
CA LEU A 297 11.29 27.00 -28.37
C LEU A 297 11.11 25.59 -27.76
N LEU A 298 12.21 24.82 -27.65
CA LEU A 298 12.18 23.50 -27.01
C LEU A 298 12.17 23.60 -25.47
N SER A 299 12.84 24.61 -24.87
CA SER A 299 12.77 24.84 -23.42
C SER A 299 11.42 25.40 -22.97
N GLU A 300 10.82 26.37 -23.67
CA GLU A 300 9.48 26.89 -23.35
C GLU A 300 8.43 25.77 -23.41
N ALA A 301 8.51 24.90 -24.43
CA ALA A 301 7.66 23.73 -24.53
C ALA A 301 7.88 22.71 -23.40
N LEU A 302 9.10 22.60 -22.85
CA LEU A 302 9.43 21.68 -21.75
C LEU A 302 8.92 22.21 -20.41
N GLU A 303 9.16 23.49 -20.11
CA GLU A 303 8.66 24.15 -18.90
C GLU A 303 7.12 24.14 -18.88
N ALA A 304 6.47 24.47 -20.00
CA ALA A 304 5.03 24.39 -20.13
C ALA A 304 4.50 22.96 -19.88
N LEU A 305 5.22 21.93 -20.34
CA LEU A 305 4.89 20.54 -20.00
C LEU A 305 5.04 20.27 -18.50
N GLN A 306 6.17 20.65 -17.90
CA GLN A 306 6.51 20.35 -16.51
C GLN A 306 5.50 20.88 -15.49
N THR A 307 4.73 21.92 -15.83
CA THR A 307 3.60 22.39 -14.99
C THR A 307 2.43 21.41 -14.83
N LEU A 308 2.34 20.37 -15.68
CA LEU A 308 1.20 19.43 -15.70
C LEU A 308 1.46 18.19 -14.82
N PRO A 309 0.52 17.78 -13.96
CA PRO A 309 0.68 16.61 -13.08
C PRO A 309 0.67 15.28 -13.84
N GLU A 310 1.14 14.24 -13.16
CA GLU A 310 1.32 12.88 -13.69
C GLU A 310 0.01 12.30 -14.24
N ALA A 311 0.09 11.53 -15.33
CA ALA A 311 -1.05 10.86 -15.95
C ALA A 311 -2.25 11.77 -16.35
N SER A 312 -2.09 13.12 -16.37
CA SER A 312 -3.12 14.09 -16.79
C SER A 312 -3.80 13.76 -18.13
N LEU A 313 -3.11 13.06 -19.03
CA LEU A 313 -3.51 12.77 -20.40
C LEU A 313 -3.92 11.29 -20.59
N PHE A 314 -4.13 10.56 -19.50
CA PHE A 314 -4.47 9.13 -19.50
C PHE A 314 -5.93 8.86 -19.92
N ASP A 315 -6.88 9.69 -19.46
CA ASP A 315 -8.30 9.58 -19.86
C ASP A 315 -8.57 10.22 -21.23
N THR A 316 -8.17 9.49 -22.27
CA THR A 316 -8.45 9.83 -23.67
C THR A 316 -9.93 9.98 -24.03
N SER A 317 -10.88 9.61 -23.17
CA SER A 317 -12.33 9.76 -23.47
C SER A 317 -12.78 11.22 -23.53
N GLN A 318 -12.06 12.12 -22.86
CA GLN A 318 -12.35 13.56 -22.81
C GLN A 318 -11.58 14.36 -23.88
N MET A 319 -10.72 13.69 -24.67
CA MET A 319 -9.76 14.36 -25.56
C MET A 319 -10.17 14.37 -27.03
N SER A 320 -9.90 15.50 -27.70
CA SER A 320 -10.19 15.66 -29.14
C SER A 320 -9.31 14.75 -30.01
N SER A 321 -9.93 14.05 -30.97
CA SER A 321 -9.22 13.24 -31.97
C SER A 321 -8.24 14.04 -32.85
N LEU A 322 -8.35 15.38 -32.88
CA LEU A 322 -7.36 16.25 -33.51
C LEU A 322 -6.10 16.38 -32.64
N TRP A 323 -6.26 16.57 -31.34
CA TRP A 323 -5.16 16.71 -30.39
C TRP A 323 -4.30 15.44 -30.34
N ILE A 324 -4.92 14.26 -30.34
CA ILE A 324 -4.20 12.96 -30.39
C ILE A 324 -3.34 12.87 -31.65
N GLU A 325 -3.88 13.28 -32.81
CA GLU A 325 -3.16 13.27 -34.09
C GLU A 325 -1.97 14.26 -34.11
N VAL A 326 -2.10 15.39 -33.43
CA VAL A 326 -1.03 16.39 -33.23
C VAL A 326 0.07 15.79 -32.36
N VAL A 327 -0.27 15.26 -31.19
CA VAL A 327 0.67 14.69 -30.23
C VAL A 327 1.44 13.51 -30.82
N GLU A 328 0.78 12.59 -31.54
CA GLU A 328 1.46 11.50 -32.23
C GLU A 328 2.48 11.97 -33.27
N LYS A 329 2.23 13.10 -33.95
CA LYS A 329 3.18 13.66 -34.92
C LYS A 329 4.35 14.33 -34.24
N SER A 330 4.11 15.05 -33.14
CA SER A 330 5.18 15.64 -32.31
C SER A 330 6.07 14.55 -31.70
N ILE A 331 5.51 13.46 -31.18
CA ILE A 331 6.26 12.28 -30.70
C ILE A 331 7.17 11.72 -31.81
N LYS A 332 6.61 11.49 -33.01
CA LYS A 332 7.36 10.95 -34.15
C LYS A 332 8.46 11.90 -34.63
N PHE A 333 8.26 13.22 -34.56
CA PHE A 333 9.29 14.21 -34.87
C PHE A 333 10.38 14.27 -33.78
N LEU A 334 10.02 14.42 -32.50
CA LEU A 334 10.96 14.44 -31.38
C LEU A 334 11.83 13.17 -31.35
N ARG A 335 11.27 12.00 -31.62
CA ARG A 335 12.04 10.75 -31.72
C ARG A 335 13.08 10.78 -32.86
N GLN A 336 12.81 11.45 -33.99
CA GLN A 336 13.82 11.69 -35.03
C GLN A 336 14.91 12.67 -34.56
N VAL A 337 14.54 13.72 -33.82
CA VAL A 337 15.48 14.73 -33.28
C VAL A 337 16.46 14.08 -32.31
N VAL A 338 15.95 13.35 -31.34
CA VAL A 338 16.73 12.62 -30.33
C VAL A 338 17.71 11.62 -30.96
N LEU A 339 17.26 10.85 -31.96
CA LEU A 339 18.09 9.88 -32.69
C LEU A 339 19.07 10.53 -33.69
N GLY A 340 19.06 11.86 -33.85
CA GLY A 340 19.91 12.61 -34.79
C GLY A 340 19.52 12.48 -36.28
N ASP A 341 18.56 11.61 -36.62
CA ASP A 341 18.29 11.18 -37.99
C ASP A 341 17.14 11.93 -38.69
N VAL A 342 16.91 13.19 -38.29
CA VAL A 342 15.91 14.09 -38.90
C VAL A 342 16.22 14.37 -40.39
N MET A 343 17.45 14.08 -40.82
CA MET A 343 18.08 14.63 -42.03
C MET A 343 18.72 13.57 -42.95
N GLY A 344 18.69 12.28 -42.58
CA GLY A 344 19.38 11.22 -43.32
C GLY A 344 20.90 11.40 -43.31
N GLY A 345 21.48 11.60 -42.11
CA GLY A 345 22.94 11.70 -41.88
C GLY A 345 23.66 12.95 -42.41
N ARG A 346 22.97 13.93 -43.03
CA ARG A 346 23.63 15.10 -43.67
C ARG A 346 23.80 16.33 -42.77
N CYS A 347 23.31 16.27 -41.54
CA CYS A 347 23.34 17.35 -40.57
C CYS A 347 23.05 16.74 -39.20
N LEU A 348 23.81 17.11 -38.16
CA LEU A 348 23.62 16.62 -36.80
C LEU A 348 22.95 17.69 -35.94
N VAL A 349 21.90 17.31 -35.22
CA VAL A 349 21.22 18.17 -34.24
C VAL A 349 22.17 18.41 -33.04
N PRO A 350 22.29 19.65 -32.51
CA PRO A 350 23.09 19.95 -31.32
C PRO A 350 22.81 18.99 -30.15
N LYS A 351 23.83 18.59 -29.38
CA LYS A 351 23.62 17.66 -28.24
C LYS A 351 22.69 18.26 -27.17
N ALA A 352 22.69 19.60 -27.00
CA ALA A 352 21.73 20.32 -26.17
C ALA A 352 20.28 20.11 -26.62
N ASP A 353 19.94 20.46 -27.87
CA ASP A 353 18.60 20.27 -28.43
C ASP A 353 18.15 18.79 -28.40
N ARG A 354 19.08 17.84 -28.61
CA ARG A 354 18.80 16.40 -28.44
C ARG A 354 18.43 16.05 -26.99
N HIS A 355 19.07 16.66 -25.99
CA HIS A 355 18.75 16.46 -24.58
C HIS A 355 17.40 17.10 -24.18
N ILE A 356 17.07 18.28 -24.72
CA ILE A 356 15.77 18.93 -24.45
C ILE A 356 14.64 18.14 -25.14
N ALA A 357 14.84 17.71 -26.38
CA ALA A 357 13.89 16.85 -27.10
C ALA A 357 13.70 15.47 -26.44
N LEU A 358 14.73 14.92 -25.79
CA LEU A 358 14.65 13.69 -25.00
C LEU A 358 13.79 13.90 -23.74
N ASN A 359 14.04 14.98 -22.99
CA ASN A 359 13.21 15.34 -21.84
C ASN A 359 11.74 15.53 -22.23
N LEU A 360 11.47 16.35 -23.25
CA LEU A 360 10.12 16.56 -23.80
C LEU A 360 9.39 15.24 -24.12
N LEU A 361 10.09 14.30 -24.76
CA LEU A 361 9.52 13.02 -25.18
C LEU A 361 9.21 12.09 -23.99
N LEU A 362 10.08 12.08 -22.97
CA LEU A 362 9.88 11.28 -21.75
C LEU A 362 8.81 11.88 -20.83
N GLU A 363 8.81 13.21 -20.66
CA GLU A 363 7.84 13.96 -19.86
C GLU A 363 6.42 13.83 -20.43
N LEU A 364 6.28 13.92 -21.77
CA LEU A 364 5.04 13.64 -22.48
C LEU A 364 4.58 12.18 -22.30
N GLY A 365 5.53 11.24 -22.19
CA GLY A 365 5.27 9.86 -21.80
C GLY A 365 4.72 9.73 -20.38
N ALA A 366 5.29 10.48 -19.42
CA ALA A 366 4.84 10.50 -18.03
C ALA A 366 3.42 11.09 -17.89
N GLN A 367 3.11 12.16 -18.60
CA GLN A 367 1.78 12.78 -18.60
C GLN A 367 0.71 11.95 -19.30
N LYS A 368 1.09 11.19 -20.33
CA LYS A 368 0.21 10.21 -20.98
C LYS A 368 -0.16 9.05 -20.05
N GLY A 369 0.69 8.72 -19.07
CA GLY A 369 0.41 7.69 -18.06
C GLY A 369 0.23 6.27 -18.59
N THR A 370 0.45 6.01 -19.88
CA THR A 370 0.33 4.66 -20.47
C THR A 370 1.62 3.88 -20.26
N LEU A 371 1.55 2.70 -19.63
CA LEU A 371 2.70 1.81 -19.41
C LEU A 371 3.50 1.58 -20.71
N GLY A 372 2.82 1.29 -21.83
CA GLY A 372 3.50 1.10 -23.12
C GLY A 372 4.30 2.33 -23.61
N GLY A 373 3.94 3.54 -23.18
CA GLY A 373 4.70 4.77 -23.47
C GLY A 373 5.93 4.95 -22.58
N SER A 374 5.81 4.67 -21.27
CA SER A 374 6.97 4.69 -20.36
C SER A 374 8.01 3.63 -20.74
N LEU A 375 7.57 2.42 -21.14
CA LEU A 375 8.46 1.36 -21.63
C LEU A 375 9.12 1.72 -22.99
N GLU A 376 8.42 2.44 -23.87
CA GLU A 376 9.00 2.96 -25.12
C GLU A 376 10.10 4.00 -24.83
N GLY A 377 9.95 4.81 -23.78
CA GLY A 377 10.96 5.75 -23.29
C GLY A 377 12.20 5.05 -22.70
N ILE A 378 11.99 4.04 -21.85
CA ILE A 378 13.06 3.18 -21.30
C ILE A 378 13.83 2.50 -22.43
N SER A 379 13.12 1.96 -23.43
CA SER A 379 13.75 1.34 -24.61
C SER A 379 14.56 2.34 -25.44
N LEU A 380 14.10 3.59 -25.56
CA LEU A 380 14.84 4.65 -26.26
C LEU A 380 16.13 5.04 -25.50
N LEU A 381 16.08 5.16 -24.17
CA LEU A 381 17.25 5.46 -23.34
C LEU A 381 18.36 4.39 -23.51
N LEU A 382 17.98 3.11 -23.52
CA LEU A 382 18.92 2.00 -23.74
C LEU A 382 19.54 2.03 -25.15
N THR A 383 18.75 2.20 -26.20
CA THR A 383 19.27 2.32 -27.59
C THR A 383 20.16 3.55 -27.80
N LEU A 384 19.96 4.64 -27.05
CA LEU A 384 20.87 5.79 -27.09
C LEU A 384 22.20 5.50 -26.40
N HIS A 385 22.18 4.82 -25.25
CA HIS A 385 23.39 4.40 -24.55
C HIS A 385 24.22 3.40 -25.37
N GLU A 386 23.58 2.45 -26.06
CA GLU A 386 24.24 1.52 -27.00
C GLU A 386 24.98 2.28 -28.11
N LYS A 387 24.33 3.28 -28.73
CA LYS A 387 24.95 4.15 -29.75
C LYS A 387 26.09 5.01 -29.22
N ASP A 388 25.92 5.61 -28.04
CA ASP A 388 26.96 6.43 -27.40
C ASP A 388 28.23 5.59 -27.10
N GLN A 389 28.10 4.26 -26.87
CA GLN A 389 29.25 3.35 -26.78
C GLN A 389 29.84 3.00 -28.16
N GLU A 390 29.02 2.71 -29.18
CA GLU A 390 29.50 2.47 -30.55
C GLU A 390 30.29 3.67 -31.10
N GLU A 391 29.92 4.92 -30.75
CA GLU A 391 30.65 6.14 -31.12
C GLU A 391 31.93 6.37 -30.28
N GLN A 392 32.13 5.67 -29.15
CA GLN A 392 33.33 5.80 -28.30
C GLN A 392 34.46 4.81 -28.63
N ASP A 393 34.17 3.66 -29.25
CA ASP A 393 35.19 2.65 -29.59
C ASP A 393 36.09 3.03 -30.79
N ASP A 394 35.75 4.08 -31.57
CA ASP A 394 36.68 4.62 -32.59
C ASP A 394 37.81 5.40 -31.92
N ASN A 395 39.00 4.79 -31.93
CA ASN A 395 40.22 5.16 -31.17
C ASN A 395 40.89 6.48 -31.63
N ARG A 396 40.11 7.44 -32.13
CA ARG A 396 40.55 8.76 -32.65
C ARG A 396 40.03 9.94 -31.83
N SER A 397 39.11 9.70 -30.90
CA SER A 397 38.47 10.71 -30.05
C SER A 397 39.16 10.82 -28.67
N PRO A 398 39.33 12.02 -28.10
CA PRO A 398 39.71 12.16 -26.68
C PRO A 398 38.53 11.73 -25.77
N PRO A 399 38.80 11.16 -24.58
CA PRO A 399 37.78 10.50 -23.74
C PRO A 399 36.92 11.48 -22.92
N PHE A 400 36.38 12.52 -23.54
CA PHE A 400 35.56 13.56 -22.89
C PHE A 400 34.18 13.68 -23.55
N GLY A 401 33.21 12.94 -23.02
CA GLY A 401 31.80 13.06 -23.37
C GLY A 401 30.96 11.96 -22.72
N SER A 402 30.28 12.26 -21.61
CA SER A 402 29.44 11.29 -20.91
C SER A 402 28.20 10.90 -21.73
N SER A 403 27.79 9.63 -21.60
CA SER A 403 26.48 9.13 -22.07
C SER A 403 25.37 9.50 -21.08
N GLY A 404 25.27 10.80 -20.79
CA GLY A 404 24.38 11.33 -19.76
C GLY A 404 23.64 12.59 -20.19
N ALA A 405 22.41 12.71 -19.71
CA ALA A 405 21.49 13.80 -20.00
C ALA A 405 20.89 14.38 -18.71
N PRO A 406 20.48 15.66 -18.68
CA PRO A 406 19.84 16.28 -17.52
C PRO A 406 18.41 15.74 -17.37
N LEU A 407 18.26 14.61 -16.68
CA LEU A 407 16.99 13.89 -16.49
C LEU A 407 16.46 13.97 -15.04
N VAL A 408 17.17 14.66 -14.15
CA VAL A 408 16.87 14.70 -12.71
C VAL A 408 15.41 15.11 -12.38
N PRO A 409 14.78 16.11 -13.04
CA PRO A 409 13.38 16.46 -12.78
C PRO A 409 12.41 15.30 -13.05
N LEU A 410 12.53 14.65 -14.21
CA LEU A 410 11.73 13.48 -14.61
C LEU A 410 11.88 12.34 -13.59
N LEU A 411 13.09 12.08 -13.11
CA LEU A 411 13.37 11.02 -12.14
C LEU A 411 12.74 11.35 -10.77
N LYS A 412 12.83 12.59 -10.30
CA LYS A 412 12.12 13.08 -9.10
C LYS A 412 10.59 12.95 -9.25
N ARG A 413 10.01 13.21 -10.44
CA ARG A 413 8.58 12.96 -10.71
C ARG A 413 8.19 11.49 -10.54
N TYR A 414 8.95 10.56 -11.13
CA TYR A 414 8.70 9.12 -10.96
C TYR A 414 8.88 8.63 -9.50
N GLU A 415 9.73 9.30 -8.71
CA GLU A 415 9.84 9.06 -7.27
C GLU A 415 8.58 9.51 -6.50
N GLN A 416 7.99 10.65 -6.88
CA GLN A 416 6.80 11.25 -6.26
C GLN A 416 5.48 10.56 -6.58
N ILE A 417 5.43 9.63 -7.56
CA ILE A 417 4.19 8.86 -7.82
C ILE A 417 3.90 7.93 -6.63
N ASP A 418 2.86 8.26 -5.88
CA ASP A 418 2.39 7.49 -4.73
C ASP A 418 2.09 6.02 -5.08
N SER A 419 2.76 5.10 -4.38
CA SER A 419 2.41 3.68 -4.42
C SER A 419 1.19 3.42 -3.55
N PHE A 420 0.08 3.00 -4.15
CA PHE A 420 -1.14 2.60 -3.42
C PHE A 420 -0.83 1.51 -2.37
N ALA A 421 -0.85 1.91 -1.10
CA ALA A 421 -0.55 1.11 0.09
C ALA A 421 0.91 0.60 0.20
N ALA A 422 1.76 1.38 0.85
CA ALA A 422 3.06 0.95 1.39
C ALA A 422 3.27 1.47 2.83
N SER A 423 2.41 1.08 3.77
CA SER A 423 2.76 1.19 5.20
C SER A 423 3.93 0.27 5.48
N ALA A 424 5.06 0.82 5.93
CA ALA A 424 6.29 0.05 6.09
C ALA A 424 6.14 -1.09 7.11
N THR A 425 6.28 -2.33 6.64
CA THR A 425 6.36 -3.53 7.49
C THR A 425 7.66 -4.28 7.17
N ASP A 426 8.48 -4.57 8.19
CA ASP A 426 9.79 -5.21 8.03
C ASP A 426 9.71 -6.68 7.58
N SER A 427 9.49 -6.91 6.29
CA SER A 427 9.71 -8.20 5.62
C SER A 427 11.08 -8.23 4.97
N PHE A 428 12.01 -9.03 5.52
CA PHE A 428 13.43 -9.12 5.14
C PHE A 428 13.74 -9.76 3.76
N HIS A 429 12.85 -9.61 2.78
CA HIS A 429 13.01 -10.09 1.40
C HIS A 429 12.74 -8.98 0.38
N PHE A 430 13.69 -8.04 0.29
CA PHE A 430 13.68 -6.98 -0.71
C PHE A 430 14.01 -7.53 -2.11
N GLY A 431 13.26 -7.10 -3.14
CA GLY A 431 13.59 -7.41 -4.53
C GLY A 431 14.80 -6.61 -5.04
N PRO A 432 15.39 -6.96 -6.20
CA PRO A 432 16.54 -6.23 -6.75
C PRO A 432 16.20 -4.78 -7.10
N THR A 433 15.02 -4.54 -7.70
CA THR A 433 14.46 -3.20 -7.98
C THR A 433 14.32 -2.33 -6.73
N GLU A 434 13.89 -2.94 -5.62
CA GLU A 434 13.69 -2.25 -4.35
C GLU A 434 15.00 -1.96 -3.63
N SER A 435 15.93 -2.91 -3.71
CA SER A 435 17.29 -2.76 -3.20
C SER A 435 18.04 -1.66 -3.97
N PHE A 436 17.85 -1.60 -5.29
CA PHE A 436 18.37 -0.52 -6.14
C PHE A 436 17.81 0.84 -5.73
N LEU A 437 16.47 1.00 -5.64
CA LEU A 437 15.85 2.26 -5.21
C LEU A 437 16.25 2.67 -3.79
N ARG A 438 16.42 1.72 -2.86
CA ARG A 438 16.80 2.00 -1.46
C ARG A 438 18.23 2.53 -1.30
N PHE A 439 19.11 2.29 -2.27
CA PHE A 439 20.48 2.82 -2.29
C PHE A 439 20.71 3.87 -3.40
N LEU A 440 19.64 4.25 -4.12
CA LEU A 440 19.69 5.32 -5.10
C LEU A 440 19.89 6.67 -4.39
N THR A 441 20.78 7.50 -4.94
CA THR A 441 20.91 8.91 -4.57
C THR A 441 20.90 9.73 -5.86
N LEU A 442 19.88 10.57 -6.02
CA LEU A 442 19.79 11.50 -7.14
C LEU A 442 20.60 12.77 -6.85
N PRO A 443 21.21 13.42 -7.85
CA PRO A 443 21.85 14.72 -7.66
C PRO A 443 20.86 15.78 -7.17
N GLU A 444 21.31 16.67 -6.29
CA GLU A 444 20.50 17.80 -5.82
C GLU A 444 20.20 18.77 -6.98
N SER A 445 21.22 19.09 -7.78
CA SER A 445 21.13 19.97 -8.96
C SER A 445 20.35 19.31 -10.10
N GLU A 446 19.36 20.04 -10.61
CA GLU A 446 18.43 19.57 -11.63
C GLU A 446 19.02 19.55 -13.04
N THR A 447 20.09 20.31 -13.26
CA THR A 447 20.86 20.33 -14.52
C THR A 447 21.95 19.26 -14.57
N ALA A 448 22.12 18.45 -13.52
CA ALA A 448 23.13 17.40 -13.48
C ALA A 448 22.82 16.27 -14.49
N THR A 449 23.83 15.85 -15.26
CA THR A 449 23.69 14.75 -16.20
C THR A 449 23.68 13.41 -15.48
N VAL A 450 22.60 12.64 -15.64
CA VAL A 450 22.49 11.24 -15.21
C VAL A 450 22.77 10.35 -16.42
N ASP A 451 23.46 9.22 -16.23
CA ASP A 451 23.69 8.24 -17.29
C ASP A 451 22.38 7.68 -17.85
N LEU A 452 22.30 7.52 -19.17
CA LEU A 452 21.07 7.13 -19.87
C LEU A 452 20.57 5.73 -19.47
N LYS A 453 21.49 4.78 -19.25
CA LYS A 453 21.17 3.42 -18.81
C LYS A 453 20.76 3.40 -17.34
N GLN A 454 21.46 4.16 -16.48
CA GLN A 454 21.07 4.32 -15.07
C GLN A 454 19.65 4.94 -14.97
N ALA A 455 19.34 5.97 -15.76
CA ALA A 455 18.01 6.56 -15.82
C ALA A 455 16.93 5.56 -16.24
N ALA A 456 17.22 4.69 -17.22
CA ALA A 456 16.31 3.61 -17.63
C ALA A 456 16.02 2.61 -16.49
N VAL A 457 17.04 2.23 -15.70
CA VAL A 457 16.91 1.34 -14.54
C VAL A 457 16.10 1.99 -13.41
N ILE A 458 16.27 3.29 -13.18
CA ILE A 458 15.49 4.05 -12.18
C ILE A 458 14.00 4.01 -12.56
N ILE A 459 13.65 4.47 -13.77
CA ILE A 459 12.24 4.54 -14.22
C ILE A 459 11.58 3.15 -14.15
N VAL A 460 12.23 2.09 -14.66
CA VAL A 460 11.63 0.74 -14.64
C VAL A 460 11.48 0.18 -13.22
N SER A 461 12.36 0.57 -12.28
CA SER A 461 12.24 0.18 -10.87
C SER A 461 11.08 0.91 -10.16
N HIS A 462 10.80 2.17 -10.53
CA HIS A 462 9.57 2.85 -10.07
C HIS A 462 8.31 2.22 -10.68
N LEU A 463 8.32 1.79 -11.95
CA LEU A 463 7.19 1.04 -12.53
C LEU A 463 6.94 -0.30 -11.80
N ASP A 464 8.00 -1.03 -11.40
CA ASP A 464 7.88 -2.24 -10.57
C ASP A 464 7.35 -1.92 -9.15
N ARG A 465 7.81 -0.82 -8.53
CA ARG A 465 7.28 -0.31 -7.24
C ARG A 465 5.78 -0.07 -7.32
N LEU A 466 5.30 0.54 -8.40
CA LEU A 466 3.87 0.81 -8.64
C LEU A 466 3.07 -0.45 -9.00
N ALA A 467 3.70 -1.45 -9.61
CA ALA A 467 3.04 -2.72 -9.96
C ALA A 467 2.81 -3.64 -8.75
N LYS A 468 3.70 -3.63 -7.74
CA LYS A 468 3.67 -4.54 -6.58
C LYS A 468 2.30 -4.68 -5.88
N PRO A 469 1.54 -3.62 -5.57
CA PRO A 469 0.24 -3.73 -4.90
C PRO A 469 -0.85 -4.45 -5.71
N HIS A 470 -0.65 -4.61 -7.02
CA HIS A 470 -1.60 -5.24 -7.93
C HIS A 470 -1.21 -6.67 -8.33
N LEU A 471 -0.01 -7.13 -7.96
CA LEU A 471 0.49 -8.47 -8.32
C LEU A 471 -0.20 -9.56 -7.49
N PRO A 472 -0.55 -10.72 -8.08
CA PRO A 472 -1.16 -11.83 -7.34
C PRO A 472 -0.17 -12.39 -6.31
N ALA A 473 -0.63 -12.51 -5.07
CA ALA A 473 0.15 -13.05 -3.97
C ALA A 473 0.61 -14.50 -4.27
N GLY A 474 1.84 -14.82 -3.88
CA GLY A 474 2.56 -16.02 -4.31
C GLY A 474 2.04 -17.33 -3.72
N ASN A 475 0.88 -17.81 -4.18
CA ASN A 475 0.45 -19.22 -4.15
C ASN A 475 -0.82 -19.48 -5.00
N TYR A 476 -1.02 -18.75 -6.11
CA TYR A 476 -2.12 -19.03 -7.04
C TYR A 476 -1.89 -20.37 -7.77
N SER A 477 -2.39 -21.46 -7.19
CA SER A 477 -2.58 -22.72 -7.92
C SER A 477 -3.75 -22.52 -8.89
N ALA A 478 -3.52 -22.70 -10.18
CA ALA A 478 -4.51 -22.45 -11.23
C ALA A 478 -5.60 -23.55 -11.30
N LYS A 479 -6.20 -23.92 -10.16
CA LYS A 479 -7.46 -24.68 -10.08
C LYS A 479 -8.66 -23.78 -10.38
N VAL A 480 -8.58 -22.99 -11.45
CA VAL A 480 -9.76 -22.33 -12.05
C VAL A 480 -10.56 -23.43 -12.73
N ASN A 481 -11.38 -24.10 -11.93
CA ASN A 481 -12.27 -25.14 -12.40
C ASN A 481 -13.36 -24.45 -13.24
N ALA A 482 -13.25 -24.53 -14.58
CA ALA A 482 -14.03 -23.73 -15.54
C ALA A 482 -15.53 -24.10 -15.62
N LYS A 483 -16.12 -24.53 -14.50
CA LYS A 483 -17.51 -24.92 -14.28
C LYS A 483 -18.09 -24.39 -12.95
N THR A 484 -17.29 -23.78 -12.08
CA THR A 484 -17.81 -23.03 -10.91
C THR A 484 -18.16 -21.62 -11.33
N ASN A 485 -19.46 -21.34 -11.48
CA ASN A 485 -19.98 -20.04 -11.93
C ASN A 485 -19.56 -18.88 -11.03
N SER A 486 -19.59 -17.67 -11.60
CA SER A 486 -19.33 -16.37 -10.97
C SER A 486 -20.42 -15.97 -9.95
N ALA A 487 -20.59 -16.76 -8.87
CA ALA A 487 -21.47 -16.45 -7.76
C ALA A 487 -21.03 -15.15 -7.06
N GLN A 488 -21.95 -14.25 -6.74
CA GLN A 488 -21.60 -12.98 -6.08
C GLN A 488 -21.11 -13.21 -4.65
N LYS A 489 -19.97 -12.61 -4.27
CA LYS A 489 -19.41 -12.72 -2.91
C LYS A 489 -19.85 -11.54 -2.04
N ILE A 490 -20.43 -11.86 -0.88
CA ILE A 490 -20.65 -10.94 0.23
C ILE A 490 -19.57 -11.23 1.29
N PHE A 491 -18.86 -10.20 1.74
CA PHE A 491 -17.87 -10.27 2.80
C PHE A 491 -18.43 -9.66 4.08
N THR A 492 -18.09 -10.23 5.24
CA THR A 492 -18.41 -9.65 6.55
C THR A 492 -17.15 -9.27 7.34
N LEU A 493 -17.25 -8.17 8.08
CA LEU A 493 -16.24 -7.62 9.00
C LEU A 493 -16.89 -7.43 10.36
N GLY A 494 -16.12 -7.52 11.46
CA GLY A 494 -16.67 -7.47 12.82
C GLY A 494 -17.46 -8.71 13.29
N TRP A 495 -17.59 -9.75 12.46
CA TRP A 495 -18.51 -10.87 12.69
C TRP A 495 -17.88 -12.01 13.50
N SER A 496 -17.66 -11.80 14.80
CA SER A 496 -17.02 -12.78 15.69
C SER A 496 -17.73 -14.15 15.78
N SER A 497 -19.05 -14.19 15.56
CA SER A 497 -19.87 -15.39 15.78
C SER A 497 -19.65 -16.53 14.77
N CYS A 498 -19.07 -16.24 13.60
CA CYS A 498 -18.90 -17.24 12.53
C CYS A 498 -17.54 -17.95 12.58
N SER A 499 -16.57 -17.42 13.34
CA SER A 499 -15.18 -17.85 13.24
C SER A 499 -14.29 -17.15 14.27
N PRO A 500 -13.91 -17.80 15.39
CA PRO A 500 -13.01 -17.21 16.40
C PRO A 500 -11.57 -16.95 15.93
N GLU A 501 -11.17 -17.47 14.76
CA GLU A 501 -9.78 -17.46 14.27
C GLU A 501 -9.59 -16.75 12.91
N MET A 502 -10.65 -16.21 12.30
CA MET A 502 -10.57 -15.56 10.98
C MET A 502 -10.21 -14.08 11.07
N TYR A 503 -9.27 -13.66 10.21
CA TYR A 503 -8.88 -12.28 10.00
C TYR A 503 -8.66 -12.05 8.49
N GLY A 504 -9.17 -10.95 7.94
CA GLY A 504 -8.65 -10.35 6.69
C GLY A 504 -9.19 -10.83 5.34
N PHE A 505 -9.03 -9.96 4.33
CA PHE A 505 -9.54 -10.08 2.95
C PHE A 505 -8.64 -10.92 2.00
N THR A 506 -8.09 -12.07 2.42
CA THR A 506 -7.13 -12.84 1.58
C THR A 506 -7.21 -14.38 1.64
N SER A 507 -8.39 -14.99 1.50
CA SER A 507 -8.49 -16.39 1.02
C SER A 507 -9.84 -16.68 0.36
N GLU A 508 -9.86 -17.61 -0.58
CA GLU A 508 -11.08 -18.36 -0.91
C GLU A 508 -11.28 -19.50 0.08
N ALA A 509 -12.52 -19.96 0.26
CA ALA A 509 -12.82 -21.13 1.08
C ALA A 509 -12.41 -22.42 0.33
N SER A 510 -11.30 -23.04 0.73
CA SER A 510 -11.04 -24.43 0.35
C SER A 510 -12.00 -25.33 1.14
N ASN A 511 -12.89 -26.05 0.44
CA ASN A 511 -13.96 -26.89 1.00
C ASN A 511 -13.59 -27.57 2.33
N ALA A 512 -14.45 -27.40 3.34
CA ALA A 512 -14.31 -27.99 4.68
C ALA A 512 -14.61 -29.51 4.69
N SER A 513 -13.82 -30.29 3.95
CA SER A 513 -13.93 -31.75 3.85
C SER A 513 -12.57 -32.42 3.55
N ALA A 514 -11.50 -31.94 4.17
CA ALA A 514 -10.19 -32.59 4.22
C ALA A 514 -9.61 -32.44 5.64
N GLN A 515 -8.94 -33.49 6.14
CA GLN A 515 -8.71 -33.65 7.58
C GLN A 515 -7.41 -33.02 8.09
N LEU A 516 -7.39 -32.80 9.41
CA LEU A 516 -6.23 -32.58 10.26
C LEU A 516 -5.03 -33.47 9.87
N LEU A 517 -3.85 -32.86 9.64
CA LEU A 517 -2.54 -33.40 10.05
C LEU A 517 -1.42 -32.34 9.84
N ALA A 518 -0.45 -32.33 10.76
CA ALA A 518 0.88 -31.70 10.69
C ALA A 518 1.03 -30.23 10.19
N GLY A 519 1.16 -29.30 11.14
CA GLY A 519 2.42 -28.53 11.23
C GLY A 519 2.65 -27.30 10.35
N SER A 520 1.62 -26.61 9.86
CA SER A 520 1.80 -25.28 9.21
C SER A 520 0.84 -24.22 9.75
N VAL A 521 1.26 -22.95 9.69
CA VAL A 521 0.56 -21.79 10.30
C VAL A 521 -0.74 -21.51 9.53
N PRO A 522 -1.90 -21.31 10.21
CA PRO A 522 -3.17 -21.05 9.54
C PRO A 522 -3.12 -19.74 8.73
N ARG A 523 -3.75 -19.76 7.54
CA ARG A 523 -3.79 -18.61 6.64
C ARG A 523 -5.10 -17.84 6.81
N TYR A 524 -4.96 -16.51 6.80
CA TYR A 524 -6.01 -15.50 6.85
C TYR A 524 -7.15 -15.77 5.87
N SER A 525 -8.39 -15.67 6.33
CA SER A 525 -9.60 -15.87 5.52
C SER A 525 -10.74 -15.04 6.09
N THR A 526 -11.71 -14.68 5.24
CA THR A 526 -12.84 -13.79 5.57
C THR A 526 -14.14 -14.59 5.65
N ALA A 527 -15.01 -14.28 6.61
CA ALA A 527 -16.33 -14.90 6.67
C ALA A 527 -17.23 -14.36 5.54
N THR A 528 -17.43 -15.16 4.51
CA THR A 528 -18.28 -14.84 3.35
C THR A 528 -19.66 -15.47 3.46
N ILE A 529 -20.70 -14.70 3.14
CA ILE A 529 -22.06 -15.25 2.98
C ILE A 529 -22.19 -15.70 1.53
N GLU A 530 -22.34 -17.00 1.31
CA GLU A 530 -22.55 -17.56 -0.03
C GLU A 530 -24.03 -17.46 -0.42
N LEU A 531 -24.28 -16.84 -1.58
CA LEU A 531 -25.59 -16.87 -2.25
C LEU A 531 -25.56 -17.84 -3.43
N PRO A 532 -26.69 -18.49 -3.77
CA PRO A 532 -26.84 -19.23 -5.01
C PRO A 532 -26.42 -18.39 -6.23
N PRO A 533 -25.66 -18.95 -7.20
CA PRO A 533 -25.05 -18.19 -8.31
C PRO A 533 -26.06 -17.49 -9.26
N SER A 534 -27.35 -17.74 -9.12
CA SER A 534 -28.43 -17.09 -9.86
C SER A 534 -28.96 -15.81 -9.18
N LEU A 535 -28.60 -15.54 -7.92
CA LEU A 535 -29.13 -14.44 -7.13
C LEU A 535 -28.11 -13.31 -7.00
N GLN A 536 -28.45 -12.14 -7.53
CA GLN A 536 -27.67 -10.92 -7.34
C GLN A 536 -28.28 -10.07 -6.22
N VAL A 537 -27.45 -9.54 -5.33
CA VAL A 537 -27.81 -8.60 -4.26
C VAL A 537 -28.15 -7.24 -4.86
N ARG A 538 -29.34 -6.74 -4.53
CA ARG A 538 -29.80 -5.37 -4.80
C ARG A 538 -29.55 -4.45 -3.61
N GLN A 539 -29.82 -4.94 -2.40
CA GLN A 539 -29.66 -4.19 -1.16
C GLN A 539 -29.46 -5.16 0.02
N VAL A 540 -28.70 -4.75 1.03
CA VAL A 540 -28.62 -5.42 2.34
C VAL A 540 -28.95 -4.39 3.42
N ALA A 541 -29.69 -4.78 4.46
CA ALA A 541 -29.97 -3.94 5.62
C ALA A 541 -29.86 -4.76 6.92
N CYS A 542 -29.46 -4.11 8.01
CA CYS A 542 -29.19 -4.76 9.29
C CYS A 542 -30.14 -4.26 10.39
N THR A 543 -30.69 -5.18 11.16
CA THR A 543 -31.22 -4.93 12.52
C THR A 543 -30.17 -5.34 13.56
N GLU A 544 -30.47 -5.16 14.84
CA GLU A 544 -29.64 -5.62 15.97
C GLU A 544 -29.33 -7.12 15.91
N ASN A 545 -30.30 -7.93 15.46
CA ASN A 545 -30.27 -9.40 15.54
C ASN A 545 -30.42 -10.13 14.18
N SER A 546 -30.56 -9.41 13.06
CA SER A 546 -30.81 -10.02 11.75
C SER A 546 -30.30 -9.19 10.57
N ILE A 547 -29.77 -9.88 9.56
CA ILE A 547 -29.49 -9.31 8.23
C ILE A 547 -30.71 -9.59 7.34
N TYR A 548 -31.10 -8.61 6.53
CA TYR A 548 -32.03 -8.77 5.43
C TYR A 548 -31.34 -8.49 4.09
N ILE A 549 -31.52 -9.38 3.11
CA ILE A 549 -30.92 -9.31 1.77
C ILE A 549 -32.04 -9.28 0.74
N VAL A 550 -32.12 -8.21 -0.06
CA VAL A 550 -33.03 -8.10 -1.21
C VAL A 550 -32.26 -8.43 -2.48
N THR A 551 -32.81 -9.30 -3.33
CA THR A 551 -32.21 -9.63 -4.63
C THR A 551 -32.67 -8.69 -5.75
N THR A 552 -31.99 -8.71 -6.90
CA THR A 552 -32.45 -8.00 -8.12
C THR A 552 -33.74 -8.59 -8.69
N SER A 553 -34.07 -9.85 -8.39
CA SER A 553 -35.37 -10.48 -8.65
C SER A 553 -36.50 -10.02 -7.70
N GLY A 554 -36.17 -9.22 -6.67
CA GLY A 554 -37.12 -8.71 -5.69
C GLY A 554 -37.56 -9.73 -4.64
N GLN A 555 -36.76 -10.77 -4.40
CA GLN A 555 -36.97 -11.73 -3.32
C GLN A 555 -36.24 -11.26 -2.05
N LEU A 556 -36.84 -11.49 -0.88
CA LEU A 556 -36.29 -11.10 0.42
C LEU A 556 -35.80 -12.33 1.19
N TYR A 557 -34.54 -12.29 1.60
CA TYR A 557 -33.91 -13.29 2.45
C TYR A 557 -33.53 -12.69 3.80
N SER A 558 -33.42 -13.55 4.82
CA SER A 558 -33.04 -13.21 6.18
C SER A 558 -31.97 -14.16 6.73
N ILE A 559 -31.11 -13.63 7.60
CA ILE A 559 -30.11 -14.38 8.38
C ILE A 559 -30.18 -13.87 9.83
N HIS A 560 -30.41 -14.76 10.79
CA HIS A 560 -30.42 -14.42 12.21
C HIS A 560 -29.03 -14.57 12.83
N SER A 561 -28.54 -13.53 13.50
CA SER A 561 -27.17 -13.43 14.02
C SER A 561 -26.84 -14.39 15.18
N SER A 562 -27.84 -15.11 15.69
CA SER A 562 -27.74 -16.07 16.79
C SER A 562 -27.57 -17.53 16.35
N CYS A 563 -27.66 -17.85 15.06
CA CYS A 563 -27.60 -19.24 14.58
C CYS A 563 -26.14 -19.70 14.36
N ALA A 564 -25.58 -20.41 15.35
CA ALA A 564 -24.18 -20.81 15.35
C ALA A 564 -23.80 -21.96 14.38
N GLU A 565 -24.78 -22.65 13.78
CA GLU A 565 -24.54 -23.90 13.03
C GLU A 565 -24.70 -23.79 11.51
N THR A 566 -25.46 -22.84 10.97
CA THR A 566 -25.54 -22.58 9.51
C THR A 566 -25.84 -21.11 9.17
N VAL A 567 -24.94 -20.47 8.41
CA VAL A 567 -25.14 -19.11 7.87
C VAL A 567 -25.88 -19.17 6.51
N ALA A 568 -27.00 -19.91 6.48
CA ALA A 568 -27.79 -20.09 5.26
C ALA A 568 -28.91 -19.02 5.17
N PRO A 569 -28.95 -18.18 4.12
CA PRO A 569 -30.02 -17.20 3.94
C PRO A 569 -31.38 -17.88 3.70
N LYS A 570 -32.35 -17.62 4.57
CA LYS A 570 -33.72 -18.17 4.50
C LYS A 570 -34.66 -17.16 3.86
N SER A 571 -35.53 -17.59 2.95
CA SER A 571 -36.58 -16.73 2.41
C SER A 571 -37.47 -16.22 3.54
N VAL A 572 -37.90 -14.95 3.47
CA VAL A 572 -38.87 -14.41 4.43
C VAL A 572 -40.28 -14.85 4.02
N GLU A 573 -40.97 -15.53 4.93
CA GLU A 573 -42.35 -15.98 4.75
C GLU A 573 -43.33 -14.79 4.72
N GLY A 574 -44.51 -14.97 4.09
CA GLY A 574 -45.55 -13.93 4.02
C GLY A 574 -45.37 -12.84 2.95
N LEU A 575 -44.25 -12.85 2.21
CA LEU A 575 -44.02 -11.99 1.03
C LEU A 575 -44.02 -12.78 -0.29
N GLU A 576 -44.67 -13.94 -0.31
CA GLU A 576 -44.78 -14.78 -1.52
C GLU A 576 -45.51 -14.04 -2.64
N GLY A 577 -44.89 -13.99 -3.83
CA GLY A 577 -45.39 -13.24 -4.98
C GLY A 577 -45.19 -11.71 -4.90
N VAL A 578 -44.75 -11.16 -3.77
CA VAL A 578 -44.47 -9.72 -3.60
C VAL A 578 -43.05 -9.41 -4.06
N SER A 579 -42.90 -8.65 -5.13
CA SER A 579 -41.59 -8.17 -5.59
C SER A 579 -41.13 -6.97 -4.75
N VAL A 580 -40.15 -7.19 -3.88
CA VAL A 580 -39.61 -6.16 -2.96
C VAL A 580 -38.54 -5.32 -3.67
N ILE A 581 -38.71 -3.99 -3.65
CA ILE A 581 -37.79 -3.05 -4.33
C ILE A 581 -36.84 -2.31 -3.37
N GLN A 582 -37.18 -2.25 -2.08
CA GLN A 582 -36.38 -1.65 -1.01
C GLN A 582 -36.69 -2.36 0.33
N ILE A 583 -35.67 -2.50 1.17
CA ILE A 583 -35.75 -2.88 2.59
C ILE A 583 -35.28 -1.70 3.46
N ALA A 584 -35.88 -1.50 4.63
CA ALA A 584 -35.43 -0.53 5.63
C ALA A 584 -35.32 -1.19 7.00
N ALA A 585 -34.16 -1.01 7.64
CA ALA A 585 -33.85 -1.45 9.00
C ALA A 585 -32.78 -0.52 9.59
N HIS A 586 -32.68 -0.46 10.93
CA HIS A 586 -31.66 0.31 11.64
C HIS A 586 -30.77 -0.63 12.45
N CYS A 587 -29.45 -0.40 12.47
CA CYS A 587 -28.47 -1.30 13.09
C CYS A 587 -28.66 -1.52 14.61
N GLU A 588 -29.24 -0.53 15.30
CA GLU A 588 -29.68 -0.61 16.72
C GLU A 588 -31.22 -0.73 16.86
N GLY A 589 -31.89 -1.22 15.82
CA GLY A 589 -33.35 -1.39 15.75
C GLY A 589 -33.79 -2.85 15.80
N ARG A 590 -35.05 -3.07 16.21
CA ARG A 590 -35.70 -4.39 16.36
C ARG A 590 -36.92 -4.59 15.47
N HIS A 591 -37.03 -3.80 14.41
CA HIS A 591 -38.07 -3.92 13.39
C HIS A 591 -37.48 -3.68 12.00
N ALA A 592 -38.18 -4.14 10.98
CA ALA A 592 -37.83 -3.92 9.59
C ALA A 592 -39.09 -3.60 8.76
N MET A 593 -38.89 -2.98 7.61
CA MET A 593 -39.95 -2.67 6.64
C MET A 593 -39.52 -3.01 5.22
N ALA A 594 -40.45 -3.47 4.39
CA ALA A 594 -40.25 -3.75 2.97
C ALA A 594 -41.23 -2.93 2.12
N LEU A 595 -40.77 -2.48 0.95
CA LEU A 595 -41.57 -1.77 -0.05
C LEU A 595 -41.76 -2.64 -1.29
N SER A 596 -43.00 -2.90 -1.69
CA SER A 596 -43.32 -3.63 -2.92
C SER A 596 -43.18 -2.74 -4.17
N SER A 597 -42.98 -3.36 -5.32
CA SER A 597 -43.03 -2.68 -6.63
C SER A 597 -44.38 -2.03 -6.96
N ALA A 598 -45.46 -2.38 -6.23
CA ALA A 598 -46.77 -1.73 -6.31
C ALA A 598 -46.91 -0.51 -5.39
N GLY A 599 -45.87 -0.14 -4.64
CA GLY A 599 -45.86 1.00 -3.71
C GLY A 599 -46.48 0.71 -2.34
N GLU A 600 -46.60 -0.57 -1.96
CA GLU A 600 -47.17 -1.01 -0.69
C GLU A 600 -46.08 -1.25 0.36
N VAL A 601 -46.32 -0.86 1.61
CA VAL A 601 -45.37 -1.04 2.71
C VAL A 601 -45.80 -2.18 3.61
N TYR A 602 -44.84 -3.02 4.00
CA TYR A 602 -44.96 -4.10 4.96
C TYR A 602 -44.00 -3.89 6.12
N SER A 603 -44.37 -4.29 7.34
CA SER A 603 -43.58 -4.12 8.56
C SER A 603 -43.70 -5.32 9.50
N TRP A 604 -42.62 -5.62 10.22
CA TRP A 604 -42.54 -6.71 11.20
C TRP A 604 -41.42 -6.47 12.23
N GLY A 605 -41.39 -7.30 13.27
CA GLY A 605 -40.53 -7.16 14.45
C GLY A 605 -41.28 -6.52 15.63
N ALA A 606 -40.56 -5.77 16.46
CA ALA A 606 -41.06 -5.22 17.71
C ALA A 606 -42.11 -4.10 17.51
N GLY A 607 -43.28 -4.25 18.15
CA GLY A 607 -44.41 -3.30 18.04
C GLY A 607 -44.35 -2.08 18.97
N GLU A 608 -43.51 -2.12 20.00
CA GLU A 608 -43.33 -1.09 21.04
C GLU A 608 -43.31 0.36 20.50
N GLY A 609 -44.16 1.22 21.06
CA GLY A 609 -44.28 2.63 20.66
C GLY A 609 -44.95 2.84 19.30
N GLY A 610 -45.55 1.81 18.71
CA GLY A 610 -46.30 1.93 17.45
C GLY A 610 -45.46 1.94 16.18
N ARG A 611 -44.17 1.59 16.25
CA ARG A 611 -43.20 1.72 15.13
C ARG A 611 -43.55 0.93 13.87
N LEU A 612 -44.49 -0.02 13.96
CA LEU A 612 -45.02 -0.79 12.83
C LEU A 612 -46.19 -0.11 12.10
N GLY A 613 -46.83 0.92 12.67
CA GLY A 613 -47.83 1.73 11.97
C GLY A 613 -49.22 1.08 11.80
N HIS A 614 -49.51 -0.03 12.50
CA HIS A 614 -50.77 -0.77 12.38
C HIS A 614 -51.93 -0.25 13.26
N GLY A 615 -51.73 0.86 13.98
CA GLY A 615 -52.69 1.36 14.98
C GLY A 615 -52.60 0.68 16.36
N ASP A 616 -51.68 -0.27 16.53
CA ASP A 616 -51.40 -0.97 17.79
C ASP A 616 -49.91 -0.89 18.17
N THR A 617 -49.55 -1.50 19.31
CA THR A 617 -48.16 -1.71 19.75
C THR A 617 -47.75 -3.18 19.75
N ALA A 618 -48.46 -4.04 19.01
CA ALA A 618 -48.24 -5.47 19.02
C ALA A 618 -47.16 -5.87 18.02
N SER A 619 -46.13 -6.58 18.48
CA SER A 619 -45.12 -7.18 17.60
C SER A 619 -45.74 -8.12 16.58
N LYS A 620 -45.17 -8.18 15.38
CA LYS A 620 -45.59 -9.08 14.29
C LYS A 620 -44.36 -9.86 13.84
N GLU A 621 -44.41 -11.19 13.85
CA GLU A 621 -43.28 -12.01 13.38
C GLU A 621 -43.19 -12.08 11.85
N VAL A 622 -44.32 -11.88 11.16
CA VAL A 622 -44.46 -11.98 9.70
C VAL A 622 -44.73 -10.59 9.10
N PRO A 623 -44.14 -10.24 7.93
CA PRO A 623 -44.39 -8.99 7.22
C PRO A 623 -45.88 -8.68 7.06
N THR A 624 -46.35 -7.68 7.81
CA THR A 624 -47.76 -7.27 7.83
C THR A 624 -47.92 -5.97 7.04
N LYS A 625 -48.90 -5.89 6.13
CA LYS A 625 -49.12 -4.70 5.30
C LYS A 625 -49.61 -3.51 6.16
N ILE A 626 -49.01 -2.35 5.96
CA ILE A 626 -49.45 -1.08 6.56
C ILE A 626 -50.60 -0.51 5.72
N VAL A 627 -51.63 0.02 6.37
CA VAL A 627 -52.71 0.75 5.70
C VAL A 627 -52.25 2.19 5.46
N LEU A 628 -51.92 2.52 4.21
CA LEU A 628 -51.62 3.88 3.77
C LEU A 628 -52.40 4.20 2.50
N GLU A 629 -53.08 5.35 2.45
CA GLU A 629 -53.90 5.79 1.31
C GLU A 629 -53.09 6.43 0.17
N LYS A 630 -51.75 6.42 0.26
CA LYS A 630 -50.83 7.01 -0.72
C LYS A 630 -49.88 5.93 -1.25
N GLN A 631 -49.50 6.01 -2.52
CA GLN A 631 -48.39 5.19 -3.03
C GLN A 631 -47.06 5.68 -2.42
N VAL A 632 -46.28 4.74 -1.90
CA VAL A 632 -44.95 5.00 -1.31
C VAL A 632 -43.86 4.75 -2.34
N THR A 633 -42.84 5.60 -2.36
CA THR A 633 -41.65 5.46 -3.21
C THR A 633 -40.36 5.22 -2.44
N ALA A 634 -40.32 5.53 -1.14
CA ALA A 634 -39.19 5.19 -0.28
C ALA A 634 -39.61 4.97 1.18
N ILE A 635 -38.90 4.08 1.89
CA ILE A 635 -39.13 3.71 3.30
C ILE A 635 -37.85 3.81 4.13
N TYR A 636 -38.01 4.16 5.42
CA TYR A 636 -36.88 4.42 6.34
C TYR A 636 -37.23 3.97 7.76
N ALA A 637 -36.26 3.37 8.47
CA ALA A 637 -36.41 2.90 9.85
C ALA A 637 -35.30 3.50 10.73
N GLY A 638 -35.66 3.97 11.92
CA GLY A 638 -34.73 4.27 13.01
C GLY A 638 -34.79 3.17 14.08
N ALA A 639 -34.16 3.36 15.24
CA ALA A 639 -34.16 2.31 16.28
C ALA A 639 -35.57 2.02 16.88
N SER A 640 -36.44 3.03 16.95
CA SER A 640 -37.73 2.98 17.67
C SER A 640 -38.92 3.59 16.92
N TYR A 641 -38.74 3.93 15.65
CA TYR A 641 -39.68 4.71 14.86
C TYR A 641 -39.37 4.58 13.36
N SER A 642 -40.27 5.06 12.51
CA SER A 642 -40.34 4.75 11.09
C SER A 642 -40.79 5.96 10.27
N ALA A 643 -40.43 5.97 8.99
CA ALA A 643 -40.90 6.97 8.03
C ALA A 643 -41.09 6.40 6.61
N ALA A 644 -41.88 7.09 5.81
CA ALA A 644 -42.09 6.81 4.39
C ALA A 644 -42.28 8.11 3.60
N ILE A 645 -41.83 8.11 2.34
CA ILE A 645 -42.03 9.18 1.37
C ILE A 645 -43.02 8.70 0.31
N SER A 646 -44.09 9.47 0.09
CA SER A 646 -45.05 9.22 -0.99
C SER A 646 -44.50 9.59 -2.37
N SER A 647 -45.12 9.10 -3.44
CA SER A 647 -44.76 9.46 -4.83
C SER A 647 -44.85 10.96 -5.17
N VAL A 648 -45.52 11.76 -4.34
CA VAL A 648 -45.61 13.22 -4.45
C VAL A 648 -44.48 13.94 -3.67
N GLY A 649 -43.75 13.23 -2.81
CA GLY A 649 -42.72 13.77 -1.91
C GLY A 649 -43.23 14.16 -0.52
N GLU A 650 -44.49 13.83 -0.17
CA GLU A 650 -45.01 14.03 1.18
C GLU A 650 -44.35 13.03 2.16
N LEU A 651 -43.78 13.54 3.26
CA LEU A 651 -43.18 12.74 4.34
C LEU A 651 -44.20 12.33 5.41
N PHE A 652 -44.21 11.05 5.74
CA PHE A 652 -44.95 10.46 6.85
C PHE A 652 -43.98 9.87 7.89
N THR A 653 -44.27 10.07 9.17
CA THR A 653 -43.50 9.56 10.32
C THR A 653 -44.45 8.89 11.32
N TRP A 654 -43.97 7.84 12.02
CA TRP A 654 -44.71 7.14 13.07
C TRP A 654 -43.79 6.33 13.99
N GLY A 655 -44.32 5.84 15.11
CA GLY A 655 -43.56 5.21 16.19
C GLY A 655 -43.40 6.13 17.40
N ARG A 656 -42.28 5.96 18.12
CA ARG A 656 -42.02 6.69 19.37
C ARG A 656 -41.83 8.20 19.13
N GLY A 657 -42.50 9.04 19.90
CA GLY A 657 -42.51 10.49 19.78
C GLY A 657 -41.44 11.23 20.58
N THR A 658 -40.79 10.58 21.56
CA THR A 658 -39.98 11.28 22.58
C THR A 658 -38.87 12.17 22.00
N TYR A 659 -38.73 13.36 22.59
CA TYR A 659 -37.92 14.50 22.12
C TYR A 659 -38.37 15.10 20.77
N GLY A 660 -39.58 14.79 20.32
CA GLY A 660 -40.16 15.33 19.09
C GLY A 660 -39.59 14.76 17.80
N ARG A 661 -38.96 13.57 17.85
CA ARG A 661 -38.35 12.89 16.69
C ARG A 661 -39.30 12.64 15.51
N LEU A 662 -40.61 12.73 15.69
CA LEU A 662 -41.57 12.61 14.59
C LEU A 662 -41.84 13.92 13.83
N GLY A 663 -41.37 15.07 14.33
CA GLY A 663 -41.49 16.37 13.64
C GLY A 663 -42.89 16.99 13.68
N HIS A 664 -43.75 16.56 14.61
CA HIS A 664 -45.16 16.99 14.72
C HIS A 664 -45.40 18.17 15.68
N GLY A 665 -44.36 18.77 16.25
CA GLY A 665 -44.46 19.87 17.21
C GLY A 665 -44.72 19.46 18.67
N ASN A 666 -44.83 18.16 18.94
CA ASN A 666 -44.91 17.60 20.28
C ASN A 666 -44.11 16.28 20.39
N SER A 667 -44.18 15.60 21.54
CA SER A 667 -43.46 14.34 21.81
C SER A 667 -44.38 13.10 21.86
N ASP A 668 -45.58 13.17 21.29
CA ASP A 668 -46.54 12.05 21.33
C ASP A 668 -46.09 10.89 20.42
N ASP A 669 -46.20 9.65 20.90
CA ASP A 669 -46.13 8.46 20.05
C ASP A 669 -47.27 8.48 19.01
N LYS A 670 -47.00 7.99 17.79
CA LYS A 670 -48.02 7.85 16.72
C LYS A 670 -48.05 6.40 16.24
N PHE A 671 -49.20 5.73 16.42
CA PHE A 671 -49.38 4.32 16.08
C PHE A 671 -49.72 4.06 14.60
N VAL A 672 -49.91 5.13 13.80
CA VAL A 672 -50.18 5.09 12.36
C VAL A 672 -49.34 6.16 11.62
N PRO A 673 -48.97 5.94 10.33
CA PRO A 673 -48.24 6.92 9.53
C PRO A 673 -48.90 8.30 9.51
N THR A 674 -48.19 9.32 10.03
CA THR A 674 -48.72 10.68 10.20
C THR A 674 -47.89 11.67 9.38
N GLN A 675 -48.53 12.52 8.58
CA GLN A 675 -47.83 13.47 7.69
C GLN A 675 -47.15 14.60 8.48
N VAL A 676 -45.86 14.85 8.20
CA VAL A 676 -45.08 15.95 8.78
C VAL A 676 -45.50 17.28 8.16
N GLN A 677 -46.54 17.92 8.72
CA GLN A 677 -47.14 19.14 8.14
C GLN A 677 -46.14 20.29 7.91
N ALA A 678 -45.10 20.41 8.75
CA ALA A 678 -44.06 21.43 8.60
C ALA A 678 -43.26 21.34 7.28
N LEU A 679 -43.17 20.14 6.68
CA LEU A 679 -42.48 19.91 5.41
C LEU A 679 -43.43 19.82 4.21
N LYS A 680 -44.75 20.04 4.38
CA LYS A 680 -45.77 19.90 3.34
C LYS A 680 -45.59 20.83 2.13
N ALA A 681 -44.86 21.93 2.29
CA ALA A 681 -44.52 22.85 1.21
C ALA A 681 -43.31 22.39 0.36
N TYR A 682 -42.60 21.35 0.80
CA TYR A 682 -41.38 20.84 0.16
C TYR A 682 -41.57 19.40 -0.33
N LYS A 683 -40.88 19.06 -1.41
CA LYS A 683 -40.81 17.68 -1.91
C LYS A 683 -39.63 16.97 -1.27
N VAL A 684 -39.88 16.10 -0.30
CA VAL A 684 -38.83 15.31 0.37
C VAL A 684 -38.37 14.18 -0.56
N VAL A 685 -37.06 13.93 -0.62
CA VAL A 685 -36.42 12.91 -1.48
C VAL A 685 -35.55 11.90 -0.74
N ASP A 686 -35.00 12.26 0.44
CA ASP A 686 -34.26 11.33 1.29
C ASP A 686 -34.49 11.65 2.78
N VAL A 687 -34.34 10.65 3.65
CA VAL A 687 -34.63 10.74 5.10
C VAL A 687 -33.60 9.91 5.89
N ALA A 688 -33.19 10.38 7.06
CA ALA A 688 -32.32 9.64 7.97
C ALA A 688 -32.90 9.62 9.38
N LEU A 689 -32.99 8.44 10.01
CA LEU A 689 -33.64 8.24 11.30
C LEU A 689 -32.67 7.62 12.32
N GLY A 690 -32.33 8.35 13.39
CA GLY A 690 -31.35 7.91 14.37
C GLY A 690 -31.85 6.97 15.48
N SER A 691 -31.03 6.84 16.52
CA SER A 691 -31.22 5.92 17.66
C SER A 691 -31.05 6.57 19.03
N GLY A 692 -31.47 5.83 20.06
CA GLY A 692 -31.49 6.30 21.45
C GLY A 692 -32.38 7.54 21.60
N ASP A 693 -31.78 8.61 22.08
CA ASP A 693 -32.40 9.94 22.16
C ASP A 693 -32.19 10.60 20.79
N ALA A 694 -33.11 10.24 19.89
CA ALA A 694 -32.86 10.30 18.46
C ALA A 694 -33.23 11.65 17.85
N HIS A 695 -32.47 11.99 16.82
CA HIS A 695 -32.84 13.01 15.84
C HIS A 695 -33.28 12.34 14.52
N SER A 696 -33.89 13.14 13.66
CA SER A 696 -34.20 12.80 12.27
C SER A 696 -33.69 13.90 11.35
N MET A 697 -33.44 13.54 10.09
CA MET A 697 -33.16 14.50 9.02
C MET A 697 -34.00 14.20 7.78
N ALA A 698 -34.25 15.21 6.96
CA ALA A 698 -34.83 15.09 5.64
C ALA A 698 -34.12 16.00 4.63
N VAL A 699 -34.02 15.54 3.38
CA VAL A 699 -33.50 16.30 2.24
C VAL A 699 -34.61 16.52 1.22
N THR A 700 -34.62 17.69 0.61
CA THR A 700 -35.60 18.09 -0.42
C THR A 700 -35.02 17.97 -1.84
N ASP A 701 -35.88 17.94 -2.86
CA ASP A 701 -35.43 17.91 -4.27
C ASP A 701 -34.62 19.15 -4.70
N GLY A 702 -34.80 20.28 -4.02
CA GLY A 702 -33.95 21.46 -4.10
C GLY A 702 -32.61 21.37 -3.33
N GLY A 703 -32.27 20.23 -2.74
CA GLY A 703 -31.02 20.01 -2.00
C GLY A 703 -30.94 20.67 -0.62
N LEU A 704 -32.06 21.21 -0.10
CA LEU A 704 -32.14 21.77 1.25
C LEU A 704 -32.21 20.65 2.29
N LEU A 705 -31.44 20.80 3.37
CA LEU A 705 -31.38 19.90 4.52
C LEU A 705 -32.23 20.43 5.69
N PHE A 706 -33.00 19.53 6.31
CA PHE A 706 -33.75 19.80 7.54
C PHE A 706 -33.40 18.76 8.62
N ALA A 707 -33.36 19.17 9.88
CA ALA A 707 -33.19 18.28 11.04
C ALA A 707 -34.14 18.63 12.19
N TRP A 708 -34.50 17.62 13.00
CA TRP A 708 -35.34 17.77 14.20
C TRP A 708 -35.20 16.56 15.15
N GLY A 709 -35.92 16.59 16.27
CA GLY A 709 -35.78 15.64 17.35
C GLY A 709 -34.79 16.13 18.40
N ASP A 710 -34.08 15.20 19.03
CA ASP A 710 -33.17 15.53 20.12
C ASP A 710 -31.89 16.28 19.69
N GLY A 711 -31.41 17.19 20.56
CA GLY A 711 -30.33 18.12 20.29
C GLY A 711 -28.93 17.70 20.77
N ASP A 712 -28.83 16.71 21.67
CA ASP A 712 -27.58 16.38 22.37
C ASP A 712 -26.39 16.17 21.42
N PHE A 713 -25.21 16.61 21.87
CA PHE A 713 -23.96 16.65 21.11
C PHE A 713 -23.98 17.53 19.84
N GLY A 714 -25.05 18.31 19.62
CA GLY A 714 -25.19 19.21 18.47
C GLY A 714 -25.55 18.52 17.15
N LYS A 715 -26.09 17.29 17.21
CA LYS A 715 -26.42 16.46 16.04
C LYS A 715 -27.50 17.03 15.11
N LEU A 716 -28.21 18.10 15.50
CA LEU A 716 -29.07 18.84 14.58
C LEU A 716 -28.28 19.69 13.57
N GLY A 717 -27.05 20.10 13.87
CA GLY A 717 -26.20 20.88 12.96
C GLY A 717 -26.51 22.38 12.89
N ASN A 718 -27.44 22.88 13.71
CA ASN A 718 -27.90 24.27 13.74
C ASN A 718 -27.05 25.21 14.63
N GLY A 719 -25.83 24.81 14.99
CA GLY A 719 -24.97 25.55 15.94
C GLY A 719 -25.40 25.44 17.41
N SER A 720 -26.45 24.68 17.72
CA SER A 720 -26.98 24.49 19.08
C SER A 720 -26.97 23.03 19.51
N CYS A 721 -27.07 22.79 20.81
CA CYS A 721 -27.38 21.48 21.39
C CYS A 721 -28.85 21.36 21.83
N ASN A 722 -29.69 22.37 21.55
CA ASN A 722 -31.11 22.34 21.88
C ASN A 722 -31.88 21.48 20.87
N GLY A 723 -32.71 20.55 21.35
CA GLY A 723 -33.63 19.79 20.51
C GLY A 723 -34.74 20.65 19.91
N SER A 724 -35.38 20.15 18.85
CA SER A 724 -36.53 20.80 18.20
C SER A 724 -37.62 19.78 17.86
N PRO A 725 -38.89 19.97 18.28
CA PRO A 725 -39.99 19.08 17.91
C PRO A 725 -40.54 19.34 16.50
N LEU A 726 -39.98 20.31 15.76
CA LEU A 726 -40.32 20.63 14.37
C LEU A 726 -39.06 20.64 13.48
N PRO A 727 -39.16 20.25 12.20
CA PRO A 727 -38.12 20.43 11.18
C PRO A 727 -37.54 21.84 11.16
N VAL A 728 -36.23 21.97 11.39
CA VAL A 728 -35.45 23.21 11.25
C VAL A 728 -34.52 23.06 10.04
N GLN A 729 -34.45 24.07 9.19
CA GLN A 729 -33.51 24.09 8.06
C GLN A 729 -32.07 24.23 8.58
N ILE A 730 -31.14 23.47 7.99
CA ILE A 730 -29.72 23.47 8.36
C ILE A 730 -28.92 24.19 7.27
N GLU A 731 -28.15 25.19 7.68
CA GLU A 731 -27.28 25.98 6.80
C GLU A 731 -25.84 25.43 6.78
N GLY A 732 -25.00 25.95 5.89
CA GLY A 732 -23.60 25.56 5.77
C GLY A 732 -23.32 24.31 4.90
N VAL A 733 -24.36 23.61 4.44
CA VAL A 733 -24.24 22.54 3.43
C VAL A 733 -25.16 22.85 2.25
N ALA A 734 -24.62 22.82 1.04
CA ALA A 734 -25.36 23.06 -0.19
C ALA A 734 -25.50 21.76 -1.01
N ASN A 735 -26.55 21.68 -1.83
CA ASN A 735 -26.75 20.59 -2.81
C ASN A 735 -26.65 19.18 -2.20
N VAL A 736 -27.27 18.97 -1.03
CA VAL A 736 -27.30 17.65 -0.38
C VAL A 736 -28.08 16.67 -1.25
N ALA A 737 -27.49 15.50 -1.50
CA ALA A 737 -28.09 14.43 -2.27
C ALA A 737 -28.62 13.30 -1.38
N ARG A 738 -27.87 12.93 -0.33
CA ARG A 738 -28.20 11.85 0.60
C ARG A 738 -27.85 12.20 2.05
N ILE A 739 -28.54 11.55 2.99
CA ILE A 739 -28.31 11.72 4.44
C ILE A 739 -28.34 10.40 5.20
N TYR A 740 -27.55 10.36 6.27
CA TYR A 740 -27.39 9.18 7.13
C TYR A 740 -27.30 9.61 8.60
N SER A 741 -27.87 8.81 9.50
CA SER A 741 -27.77 9.01 10.95
C SER A 741 -27.12 7.78 11.57
N GLY A 742 -26.19 8.00 12.49
CA GLY A 742 -25.67 6.95 13.37
C GLY A 742 -26.11 7.17 14.81
N SER A 743 -25.49 6.46 15.75
CA SER A 743 -25.77 6.64 17.18
C SER A 743 -25.22 7.98 17.67
N GLN A 744 -26.12 8.97 17.79
CA GLN A 744 -25.86 10.34 18.24
C GLN A 744 -25.00 11.23 17.31
N PHE A 745 -24.96 10.92 16.01
CA PHE A 745 -24.25 11.74 15.01
C PHE A 745 -24.87 11.61 13.61
N SER A 746 -24.43 12.48 12.72
CA SER A 746 -25.12 12.84 11.48
C SER A 746 -24.14 12.99 10.33
N VAL A 747 -24.53 12.56 9.13
CA VAL A 747 -23.71 12.59 7.92
C VAL A 747 -24.56 13.04 6.72
N ALA A 748 -24.01 13.93 5.89
CA ALA A 748 -24.62 14.36 4.63
C ALA A 748 -23.63 14.21 3.46
N LEU A 749 -24.13 13.77 2.31
CA LEU A 749 -23.40 13.58 1.05
C LEU A 749 -24.05 14.49 -0.01
N SER A 750 -23.27 15.38 -0.63
CA SER A 750 -23.73 16.29 -1.69
C SER A 750 -23.55 15.70 -3.10
N TYR A 751 -24.24 16.26 -4.10
CA TYR A 751 -24.31 15.73 -5.48
C TYR A 751 -22.96 15.68 -6.23
N ASP A 752 -21.97 16.45 -5.78
CA ASP A 752 -20.59 16.43 -6.27
C ASP A 752 -19.82 15.18 -5.78
N GLY A 753 -20.22 14.62 -4.63
CA GLY A 753 -19.54 13.54 -3.92
C GLY A 753 -18.80 14.00 -2.64
N THR A 754 -19.00 15.25 -2.20
CA THR A 754 -18.38 15.80 -0.98
C THR A 754 -19.13 15.34 0.28
N LEU A 755 -18.40 15.07 1.37
CA LEU A 755 -18.94 14.47 2.59
C LEU A 755 -18.79 15.36 3.83
N TYR A 756 -19.89 15.54 4.56
CA TYR A 756 -19.98 16.34 5.79
C TYR A 756 -20.44 15.48 6.97
N SER A 757 -19.88 15.69 8.16
CA SER A 757 -20.27 14.98 9.39
C SER A 757 -20.27 15.88 10.63
N TRP A 758 -21.22 15.64 11.54
CA TRP A 758 -21.38 16.40 12.79
C TRP A 758 -22.13 15.61 13.87
N GLY A 759 -22.25 16.19 15.06
CA GLY A 759 -22.77 15.56 16.28
C GLY A 759 -21.65 15.04 17.20
N LYS A 760 -21.89 13.87 17.81
CA LYS A 760 -21.01 13.28 18.83
C LYS A 760 -19.67 12.81 18.25
N GLY A 761 -18.56 13.44 18.68
CA GLY A 761 -17.21 13.07 18.25
C GLY A 761 -16.64 11.78 18.80
N HIS A 762 -17.09 11.35 19.99
CA HIS A 762 -16.39 10.33 20.79
C HIS A 762 -16.15 9.01 20.05
N GLY A 763 -14.88 8.63 19.94
CA GLY A 763 -14.45 7.40 19.26
C GLY A 763 -14.24 7.58 17.76
N GLY A 764 -13.82 8.78 17.32
CA GLY A 764 -13.41 9.06 15.94
C GLY A 764 -14.54 9.06 14.90
N ARG A 765 -15.81 8.85 15.30
CA ARG A 765 -16.94 8.54 14.39
C ARG A 765 -17.25 9.62 13.35
N LEU A 766 -16.77 10.86 13.53
CA LEU A 766 -16.94 11.94 12.56
C LEU A 766 -15.87 11.94 11.45
N GLY A 767 -14.72 11.30 11.64
CA GLY A 767 -13.64 11.25 10.65
C GLY A 767 -12.71 12.48 10.60
N HIS A 768 -12.88 13.43 11.53
CA HIS A 768 -12.14 14.70 11.60
C HIS A 768 -10.75 14.61 12.24
N GLY A 769 -10.18 13.41 12.38
CA GLY A 769 -8.87 13.17 13.01
C GLY A 769 -8.84 13.23 14.53
N ASN A 770 -9.89 13.76 15.17
CA ASN A 770 -10.02 13.86 16.63
C ASN A 770 -11.31 13.19 17.16
N SER A 771 -11.69 13.47 18.41
CA SER A 771 -12.96 13.00 19.02
C SER A 771 -13.83 14.15 19.54
N GLU A 772 -13.59 15.37 19.05
CA GLU A 772 -14.34 16.57 19.42
C GLU A 772 -15.75 16.54 18.82
N HIS A 773 -16.71 17.15 19.52
CA HIS A 773 -18.09 17.19 19.07
C HIS A 773 -18.29 18.41 18.16
N SER A 774 -19.13 18.28 17.12
CA SER A 774 -19.41 19.38 16.19
C SER A 774 -20.90 19.67 16.18
N ASN A 775 -21.29 20.90 16.53
CA ASN A 775 -22.66 21.39 16.50
C ASN A 775 -23.07 21.97 15.13
N VAL A 776 -22.17 21.96 14.15
CA VAL A 776 -22.38 22.37 12.76
C VAL A 776 -21.81 21.31 11.81
N PRO A 777 -22.36 21.13 10.59
CA PRO A 777 -21.78 20.29 9.55
C PRO A 777 -20.35 20.69 9.22
N LYS A 778 -19.42 19.73 9.21
CA LYS A 778 -18.01 19.95 8.89
C LYS A 778 -17.53 18.98 7.81
N LEU A 779 -16.77 19.49 6.85
CA LEU A 779 -16.16 18.73 5.75
C LEU A 779 -15.19 17.66 6.27
N VAL A 780 -15.35 16.42 5.82
CA VAL A 780 -14.43 15.31 6.11
C VAL A 780 -13.23 15.39 5.16
N HIS A 781 -12.27 16.25 5.47
CA HIS A 781 -11.15 16.64 4.58
C HIS A 781 -10.30 15.45 4.07
N ALA A 782 -10.21 14.34 4.83
CA ALA A 782 -9.49 13.13 4.40
C ALA A 782 -10.13 12.40 3.20
N LEU A 783 -11.32 12.82 2.74
CA LEU A 783 -11.99 12.34 1.53
C LEU A 783 -12.10 13.45 0.46
N GLU A 784 -11.43 14.59 0.63
CA GLU A 784 -11.39 15.65 -0.37
C GLU A 784 -10.75 15.15 -1.68
N GLY A 785 -11.29 15.59 -2.83
CA GLY A 785 -10.92 15.06 -4.15
C GLY A 785 -11.41 13.64 -4.46
N LYS A 786 -11.93 12.88 -3.49
CA LYS A 786 -12.54 11.56 -3.70
C LYS A 786 -14.05 11.70 -3.89
N LYS A 787 -14.55 11.41 -5.10
CA LYS A 787 -15.99 11.40 -5.36
C LYS A 787 -16.69 10.24 -4.63
N ILE A 788 -17.35 10.54 -3.51
CA ILE A 788 -18.17 9.57 -2.77
C ILE A 788 -19.52 9.37 -3.50
N VAL A 789 -20.05 8.15 -3.47
CA VAL A 789 -21.34 7.78 -4.10
C VAL A 789 -22.35 7.15 -3.15
N ASP A 790 -21.89 6.56 -2.05
CA ASP A 790 -22.74 6.01 -0.99
C ASP A 790 -21.98 5.92 0.34
N VAL A 791 -22.69 5.79 1.45
CA VAL A 791 -22.13 5.71 2.81
C VAL A 791 -22.95 4.70 3.61
N ALA A 792 -22.29 3.88 4.42
CA ALA A 792 -22.95 3.10 5.46
C ALA A 792 -22.52 3.59 6.85
N VAL A 793 -23.48 3.65 7.78
CA VAL A 793 -23.29 4.19 9.12
C VAL A 793 -23.76 3.17 10.15
N GLY A 794 -22.85 2.74 11.02
CA GLY A 794 -23.14 1.88 12.17
C GLY A 794 -23.29 2.69 13.46
N SER A 795 -23.32 2.00 14.61
CA SER A 795 -23.46 2.66 15.92
C SER A 795 -22.33 3.67 16.21
N ALA A 796 -21.08 3.29 15.90
CA ALA A 796 -19.90 4.09 16.22
C ALA A 796 -18.81 4.05 15.12
N HIS A 797 -19.17 3.67 13.90
CA HIS A 797 -18.28 3.60 12.74
C HIS A 797 -19.01 3.97 11.45
N CYS A 798 -18.26 4.29 10.41
CA CYS A 798 -18.78 4.56 9.06
C CYS A 798 -17.91 3.92 7.99
N LEU A 799 -18.52 3.68 6.83
CA LEU A 799 -17.89 3.31 5.57
C LEU A 799 -18.35 4.27 4.47
N ALA A 800 -17.49 4.61 3.52
CA ALA A 800 -17.82 5.41 2.34
C ALA A 800 -17.34 4.74 1.06
N LEU A 801 -18.22 4.70 0.04
CA LEU A 801 -17.94 4.18 -1.29
C LEU A 801 -17.49 5.31 -2.21
N THR A 802 -16.34 5.18 -2.87
CA THR A 802 -15.98 6.07 -3.99
C THR A 802 -16.65 5.62 -5.29
N SER A 803 -16.80 6.53 -6.27
CA SER A 803 -17.23 6.18 -7.63
C SER A 803 -16.26 5.24 -8.37
N SER A 804 -15.06 4.99 -7.81
CA SER A 804 -14.13 4.00 -8.33
C SER A 804 -14.33 2.58 -7.75
N GLY A 805 -15.12 2.44 -6.68
CA GLY A 805 -15.27 1.19 -5.93
C GLY A 805 -14.23 0.94 -4.83
N GLU A 806 -13.37 1.93 -4.52
CA GLU A 806 -12.56 1.95 -3.28
C GLU A 806 -13.47 2.17 -2.06
N LEU A 807 -13.19 1.44 -0.97
CA LEU A 807 -13.87 1.57 0.32
C LEU A 807 -13.01 2.29 1.35
N TYR A 808 -13.53 3.38 1.92
CA TYR A 808 -12.93 4.08 3.07
C TYR A 808 -13.76 3.83 4.33
N GLY A 809 -13.16 3.92 5.51
CA GLY A 809 -13.88 3.79 6.78
C GLY A 809 -13.17 4.40 7.98
N TRP A 810 -13.94 4.74 9.02
CA TRP A 810 -13.48 5.42 10.23
C TRP A 810 -14.42 5.21 11.42
N GLY A 811 -13.98 5.61 12.60
CA GLY A 811 -14.64 5.40 13.89
C GLY A 811 -14.05 4.22 14.67
N ARG A 812 -14.86 3.58 15.50
CA ARG A 812 -14.46 2.46 16.37
C ARG A 812 -14.19 1.19 15.54
N ASN A 813 -13.09 0.49 15.79
CA ASN A 813 -12.64 -0.73 15.09
C ASN A 813 -12.31 -1.92 16.02
N ASP A 814 -12.83 -1.93 17.25
CA ASP A 814 -12.45 -2.89 18.31
C ASP A 814 -12.80 -4.36 18.04
N TYR A 815 -13.80 -4.64 17.20
CA TYR A 815 -14.13 -5.97 16.69
C TYR A 815 -13.60 -6.20 15.26
N GLN A 816 -12.83 -5.27 14.69
CA GLN A 816 -12.41 -5.22 13.28
C GLN A 816 -13.57 -4.96 12.29
N GLN A 817 -14.55 -4.14 12.69
CA GLN A 817 -15.71 -3.77 11.88
C GLN A 817 -15.41 -2.83 10.69
N ILE A 818 -14.30 -2.10 10.71
CA ILE A 818 -13.85 -1.19 9.62
C ILE A 818 -12.80 -1.89 8.76
N CYS A 819 -11.74 -2.41 9.39
CA CYS A 819 -10.65 -3.10 8.70
C CYS A 819 -9.97 -4.14 9.61
N PRO A 820 -9.37 -5.20 9.04
CA PRO A 820 -8.66 -6.22 9.80
C PRO A 820 -7.38 -5.67 10.45
N SER A 821 -6.88 -6.39 11.46
CA SER A 821 -5.65 -6.08 12.23
C SER A 821 -4.34 -6.04 11.41
N GLY A 822 -4.39 -6.45 10.14
CA GLY A 822 -3.31 -6.30 9.16
C GLY A 822 -3.33 -4.99 8.38
N VAL A 823 -4.41 -4.20 8.44
CA VAL A 823 -4.56 -2.87 7.80
C VAL A 823 -4.37 -1.76 8.84
N SER A 824 -5.04 -1.85 9.99
CA SER A 824 -4.71 -1.08 11.19
C SER A 824 -4.99 -1.92 12.44
N ARG A 825 -4.18 -1.70 13.49
CA ARG A 825 -4.33 -2.31 14.81
C ARG A 825 -5.03 -1.38 15.82
N ASP A 826 -5.35 -0.16 15.41
CA ASP A 826 -5.92 0.83 16.29
C ASP A 826 -7.41 0.54 16.54
N PRO A 827 -7.89 0.52 17.80
CA PRO A 827 -9.29 0.27 18.12
C PRO A 827 -10.19 1.47 17.78
N ILE A 828 -9.61 2.61 17.39
CA ILE A 828 -10.29 3.83 16.97
C ILE A 828 -9.49 4.43 15.80
N ILE A 829 -10.13 4.49 14.64
CA ILE A 829 -9.61 5.10 13.41
C ILE A 829 -10.22 6.51 13.32
N THR A 830 -9.46 7.56 13.61
CA THR A 830 -10.01 8.93 13.70
C THR A 830 -10.13 9.66 12.35
N THR A 831 -9.41 9.21 11.32
CA THR A 831 -9.49 9.70 9.93
C THR A 831 -9.88 8.56 8.98
N PRO A 832 -10.72 8.79 7.95
CA PRO A 832 -10.99 7.85 6.87
C PRO A 832 -9.75 7.12 6.35
N LEU A 833 -9.75 5.79 6.48
CA LEU A 833 -8.69 4.90 6.02
C LEU A 833 -9.22 4.01 4.88
N LEU A 834 -8.40 3.78 3.84
CA LEU A 834 -8.71 2.82 2.78
C LEU A 834 -8.70 1.39 3.36
N THR A 835 -9.86 0.71 3.38
CA THR A 835 -10.03 -0.58 4.06
C THR A 835 -9.92 -1.79 3.14
N THR A 836 -9.96 -1.57 1.82
CA THR A 836 -9.98 -2.59 0.78
C THR A 836 -8.70 -2.56 -0.05
N PRO A 837 -8.14 -3.73 -0.44
CA PRO A 837 -7.00 -3.77 -1.35
C PRO A 837 -7.40 -3.25 -2.74
N PRO A 838 -6.48 -2.69 -3.55
CA PRO A 838 -6.80 -2.11 -4.86
C PRO A 838 -7.45 -3.05 -5.89
N THR A 839 -7.40 -4.36 -5.62
CA THR A 839 -7.99 -5.47 -6.40
C THR A 839 -9.43 -5.81 -5.98
N LEU A 840 -9.97 -5.26 -4.89
CA LEU A 840 -11.34 -5.53 -4.43
C LEU A 840 -12.23 -4.32 -4.68
N ARG A 841 -13.10 -4.39 -5.70
CA ARG A 841 -13.99 -3.30 -6.10
C ARG A 841 -15.40 -3.52 -5.54
N ILE A 842 -15.74 -2.76 -4.50
CA ILE A 842 -17.03 -2.85 -3.82
C ILE A 842 -18.14 -2.22 -4.67
N SER A 843 -19.32 -2.85 -4.66
CA SER A 843 -20.54 -2.41 -5.36
C SER A 843 -21.67 -2.00 -4.43
N GLY A 844 -21.55 -2.26 -3.13
CA GLY A 844 -22.51 -1.86 -2.11
C GLY A 844 -22.08 -2.31 -0.72
N MET A 845 -22.67 -1.67 0.30
CA MET A 845 -22.31 -1.85 1.71
C MET A 845 -23.49 -1.62 2.65
N THR A 846 -23.39 -2.16 3.87
CA THR A 846 -24.22 -1.79 5.02
C THR A 846 -23.44 -2.00 6.32
N CYS A 847 -23.81 -1.29 7.38
CA CYS A 847 -23.24 -1.44 8.71
C CYS A 847 -24.28 -2.02 9.68
N GLY A 848 -23.86 -2.99 10.48
CA GLY A 848 -24.52 -3.41 11.71
C GLY A 848 -24.07 -2.56 12.90
N ALA A 849 -24.43 -2.97 14.11
CA ALA A 849 -24.03 -2.25 15.33
C ALA A 849 -22.49 -2.33 15.53
N ALA A 850 -21.91 -3.50 15.29
CA ALA A 850 -20.49 -3.82 15.47
C ALA A 850 -19.93 -4.65 14.29
N GLN A 851 -20.56 -4.58 13.12
CA GLN A 851 -20.22 -5.35 11.93
C GLN A 851 -20.32 -4.46 10.68
N SER A 852 -19.57 -4.80 9.63
CA SER A 852 -19.82 -4.27 8.28
C SER A 852 -20.03 -5.42 7.30
N ILE A 853 -20.89 -5.21 6.31
CA ILE A 853 -21.19 -6.16 5.25
C ILE A 853 -20.99 -5.45 3.92
N VAL A 854 -20.15 -6.00 3.04
CA VAL A 854 -19.81 -5.39 1.74
C VAL A 854 -19.87 -6.43 0.63
N TRP A 855 -20.36 -6.05 -0.54
CA TRP A 855 -20.53 -6.96 -1.68
C TRP A 855 -19.98 -6.35 -2.97
N CYS A 856 -19.45 -7.22 -3.83
CA CYS A 856 -18.90 -6.84 -5.13
C CYS A 856 -19.92 -7.13 -6.25
N ALA A 857 -19.81 -6.49 -7.42
CA ALA A 857 -20.67 -6.81 -8.56
C ALA A 857 -20.29 -8.13 -9.26
N SER A 858 -19.02 -8.54 -9.13
CA SER A 858 -18.46 -9.83 -9.54
C SER A 858 -17.60 -10.37 -8.40
N SER A 859 -17.42 -11.69 -8.32
CA SER A 859 -16.57 -12.36 -7.31
C SER A 859 -15.10 -12.51 -7.69
N THR A 860 -14.71 -12.01 -8.86
CA THR A 860 -13.31 -11.89 -9.28
C THR A 860 -12.63 -10.74 -8.56
N LEU A 861 -11.61 -11.04 -7.75
CA LEU A 861 -10.63 -10.05 -7.29
C LEU A 861 -9.94 -9.48 -8.55
N GLY A 862 -10.21 -8.21 -8.87
CA GLY A 862 -10.02 -7.62 -10.18
C GLY A 862 -8.92 -6.57 -10.22
N VAL A 863 -7.82 -6.87 -10.91
CA VAL A 863 -6.95 -5.83 -11.47
C VAL A 863 -7.73 -5.12 -12.58
N ALA A 864 -7.90 -3.80 -12.47
CA ALA A 864 -8.64 -3.02 -13.47
C ALA A 864 -7.96 -3.09 -14.84
N SER A 865 -8.75 -3.09 -15.92
CA SER A 865 -8.26 -3.22 -17.31
C SER A 865 -7.37 -2.06 -17.79
N LYS A 866 -7.36 -0.94 -17.05
CA LYS A 866 -6.45 0.19 -17.20
C LYS A 866 -6.08 0.74 -15.82
N ILE A 867 -4.79 0.97 -15.57
CA ILE A 867 -4.25 1.65 -14.38
C ILE A 867 -3.06 2.51 -14.86
N PRO A 868 -2.97 3.80 -14.52
CA PRO A 868 -1.83 4.65 -14.89
C PRO A 868 -0.50 3.99 -14.55
N PHE A 869 0.45 4.05 -15.48
CA PHE A 869 1.80 3.46 -15.43
C PHE A 869 1.89 1.94 -15.26
N VAL A 870 0.80 1.24 -14.92
CA VAL A 870 0.85 -0.11 -14.34
C VAL A 870 0.05 -1.15 -15.14
N VAL A 871 -1.09 -0.78 -15.74
CA VAL A 871 -1.89 -1.68 -16.57
C VAL A 871 -2.35 -0.98 -17.85
N ASP A 872 -1.90 -1.50 -18.99
CA ASP A 872 -2.25 -1.03 -20.33
C ASP A 872 -2.32 -2.22 -21.27
N LEU A 873 -3.52 -2.79 -21.42
CA LEU A 873 -3.79 -3.99 -22.22
C LEU A 873 -3.80 -3.67 -23.72
N SER A 874 -2.64 -3.32 -24.26
CA SER A 874 -2.39 -3.05 -25.68
C SER A 874 -1.27 -3.94 -26.22
N GLU A 875 -1.34 -4.28 -27.52
CA GLU A 875 -0.25 -5.01 -28.18
C GLU A 875 1.08 -4.25 -28.09
N HIS A 876 1.04 -2.91 -28.08
CA HIS A 876 2.24 -2.08 -27.93
C HIS A 876 2.98 -2.37 -26.61
N THR A 877 2.24 -2.44 -25.49
CA THR A 877 2.80 -2.78 -24.17
C THR A 877 3.55 -4.11 -24.20
N PHE A 878 2.94 -5.14 -24.78
CA PHE A 878 3.56 -6.48 -24.84
C PHE A 878 4.78 -6.53 -25.77
N ARG A 879 4.78 -5.80 -26.90
CA ARG A 879 5.98 -5.67 -27.76
C ARG A 879 7.12 -4.95 -27.03
N GLN A 880 6.85 -3.89 -26.26
CA GLN A 880 7.87 -3.19 -25.48
C GLN A 880 8.45 -4.07 -24.36
N LEU A 881 7.61 -4.86 -23.67
CA LEU A 881 8.07 -5.83 -22.66
C LEU A 881 8.95 -6.93 -23.27
N ASP A 882 8.60 -7.47 -24.44
CA ASP A 882 9.45 -8.42 -25.16
C ASP A 882 10.77 -7.75 -25.62
N GLN A 883 10.73 -6.51 -26.12
CA GLN A 883 11.92 -5.76 -26.54
C GLN A 883 12.90 -5.51 -25.38
N LEU A 884 12.42 -5.08 -24.20
CA LEU A 884 13.26 -4.91 -23.01
C LEU A 884 13.91 -6.22 -22.59
N LEU A 885 13.14 -7.31 -22.58
CA LEU A 885 13.66 -8.65 -22.31
C LEU A 885 14.57 -9.20 -23.43
N CYS A 886 14.52 -8.64 -24.66
CA CYS A 886 15.47 -8.95 -25.73
C CYS A 886 16.83 -8.29 -25.53
N MET A 887 16.86 -6.98 -25.25
CA MET A 887 18.10 -6.22 -25.05
C MET A 887 18.85 -6.69 -23.79
N VAL A 888 18.11 -7.03 -22.74
CA VAL A 888 18.67 -7.35 -21.41
C VAL A 888 18.99 -8.84 -21.22
N CYS A 889 18.37 -9.73 -21.99
CA CYS A 889 18.68 -11.16 -22.00
C CYS A 889 19.12 -11.58 -23.41
N PRO A 890 20.40 -11.33 -23.80
CA PRO A 890 20.94 -11.82 -25.07
C PRO A 890 20.79 -13.34 -25.15
N GLY A 891 20.59 -13.84 -26.37
CA GLY A 891 20.43 -15.28 -26.61
C GLY A 891 21.68 -16.06 -26.19
N THR A 892 21.50 -17.25 -25.62
CA THR A 892 22.59 -18.07 -25.06
C THR A 892 23.48 -18.67 -26.16
N GLY A 893 24.32 -17.83 -26.78
CA GLY A 893 25.43 -18.26 -27.60
C GLY A 893 26.52 -18.95 -26.76
N PRO A 894 27.32 -19.86 -27.34
CA PRO A 894 28.32 -20.62 -26.59
C PRO A 894 29.55 -19.82 -26.11
N GLY A 895 29.55 -18.48 -26.26
CA GLY A 895 30.63 -17.58 -25.82
C GLY A 895 30.39 -16.91 -24.47
N ASP A 896 29.23 -16.29 -24.27
CA ASP A 896 28.98 -15.29 -23.21
C ASP A 896 28.74 -15.88 -21.80
N ILE A 897 28.83 -17.20 -21.65
CA ILE A 897 28.46 -17.97 -20.46
C ILE A 897 29.37 -17.68 -19.23
N ARG A 898 30.39 -16.80 -19.36
CA ARG A 898 31.42 -16.55 -18.34
C ARG A 898 31.13 -15.41 -17.36
N HIS A 899 30.11 -14.57 -17.59
CA HIS A 899 29.82 -13.42 -16.74
C HIS A 899 28.38 -13.45 -16.22
N PRO A 900 28.15 -13.21 -14.90
CA PRO A 900 26.80 -13.00 -14.39
C PRO A 900 26.24 -11.68 -14.96
N PRO A 901 24.93 -11.57 -15.22
CA PRO A 901 24.34 -10.33 -15.69
C PRO A 901 24.49 -9.22 -14.64
N SER A 902 24.63 -7.98 -15.10
CA SER A 902 24.74 -6.80 -14.23
C SER A 902 23.49 -6.59 -13.37
N GLN A 903 23.63 -5.90 -12.23
CA GLN A 903 22.49 -5.54 -11.37
C GLN A 903 21.42 -4.72 -12.13
N GLU A 904 21.85 -3.89 -13.07
CA GLU A 904 20.99 -3.12 -13.98
C GLU A 904 20.14 -4.05 -14.86
N ALA A 905 20.78 -5.06 -15.46
CA ALA A 905 20.10 -6.09 -16.25
C ALA A 905 19.14 -6.94 -15.39
N GLU A 906 19.56 -7.31 -14.18
CA GLU A 906 18.69 -8.01 -13.21
C GLU A 906 17.43 -7.18 -12.90
N CYS A 907 17.58 -5.88 -12.61
CA CYS A 907 16.47 -5.00 -12.29
C CYS A 907 15.50 -4.83 -13.47
N ILE A 908 16.00 -4.54 -14.69
CA ILE A 908 15.15 -4.39 -15.87
C ILE A 908 14.42 -5.70 -16.21
N ALA A 909 15.10 -6.86 -16.11
CA ALA A 909 14.49 -8.15 -16.39
C ALA A 909 13.41 -8.53 -15.35
N VAL A 910 13.68 -8.38 -14.05
CA VAL A 910 12.72 -8.68 -12.99
C VAL A 910 11.51 -7.74 -13.05
N ALA A 911 11.72 -6.43 -13.26
CA ALA A 911 10.65 -5.47 -13.45
C ALA A 911 9.78 -5.80 -14.68
N SER A 912 10.40 -6.10 -15.82
CA SER A 912 9.68 -6.45 -17.06
C SER A 912 8.88 -7.74 -16.91
N LEU A 913 9.41 -8.75 -16.20
CA LEU A 913 8.69 -9.98 -15.88
C LEU A 913 7.51 -9.73 -14.92
N ASN A 914 7.68 -8.90 -13.89
CA ASN A 914 6.58 -8.52 -13.00
C ASN A 914 5.48 -7.74 -13.73
N LEU A 915 5.84 -6.75 -14.57
CA LEU A 915 4.88 -5.99 -15.36
C LEU A 915 4.14 -6.88 -16.37
N LEU A 916 4.84 -7.84 -17.00
CA LEU A 916 4.23 -8.84 -17.89
C LEU A 916 3.30 -9.81 -17.13
N ARG A 917 3.72 -10.30 -15.96
CA ARG A 917 2.89 -11.10 -15.04
C ARG A 917 1.60 -10.37 -14.69
N LEU A 918 1.67 -9.06 -14.45
CA LEU A 918 0.50 -8.24 -14.17
C LEU A 918 -0.42 -8.08 -15.39
N GLN A 919 0.12 -7.82 -16.59
CA GLN A 919 -0.71 -7.72 -17.79
C GLN A 919 -1.40 -9.06 -18.10
N LEU A 920 -0.69 -10.19 -17.99
CA LEU A 920 -1.26 -11.53 -18.18
C LEU A 920 -2.34 -11.84 -17.13
N HIS A 921 -2.13 -11.45 -15.87
CA HIS A 921 -3.17 -11.57 -14.82
C HIS A 921 -4.41 -10.74 -15.17
N ALA A 922 -4.22 -9.47 -15.54
CA ALA A 922 -5.30 -8.57 -15.93
C ALA A 922 -6.06 -9.05 -17.17
N MET A 923 -5.38 -9.66 -18.16
CA MET A 923 -6.04 -10.29 -19.31
C MET A 923 -6.95 -11.45 -18.88
N ILE A 924 -6.46 -12.35 -18.03
CA ILE A 924 -7.24 -13.50 -17.54
C ILE A 924 -8.46 -13.03 -16.74
N VAL A 925 -8.27 -12.10 -15.80
CA VAL A 925 -9.35 -11.66 -14.90
C VAL A 925 -10.40 -10.79 -15.59
N ASN A 926 -10.01 -9.95 -16.56
CA ASN A 926 -10.94 -9.17 -17.37
C ASN A 926 -11.45 -9.95 -18.61
N ASN A 927 -11.10 -11.23 -18.76
CA ASN A 927 -11.46 -12.10 -19.89
C ASN A 927 -11.15 -11.49 -21.27
N VAL A 928 -10.00 -10.82 -21.39
CA VAL A 928 -9.58 -10.15 -22.63
C VAL A 928 -8.98 -11.19 -23.58
N PRO A 929 -9.53 -11.38 -24.80
CA PRO A 929 -9.06 -12.41 -25.71
C PRO A 929 -7.65 -12.08 -26.21
N ALA A 930 -6.74 -13.05 -26.16
CA ALA A 930 -5.32 -12.87 -26.48
C ALA A 930 -5.05 -12.26 -27.88
N ARG A 931 -5.96 -12.49 -28.84
CA ARG A 931 -5.96 -11.86 -30.17
C ARG A 931 -6.03 -10.32 -30.14
N ALA A 932 -6.72 -9.72 -29.16
CA ALA A 932 -6.82 -8.26 -29.04
C ALA A 932 -5.49 -7.59 -28.63
N VAL A 933 -4.53 -8.38 -28.15
CA VAL A 933 -3.24 -7.93 -27.61
C VAL A 933 -2.07 -8.50 -28.44
N GLY A 934 -2.34 -8.97 -29.66
CA GLY A 934 -1.35 -9.56 -30.58
C GLY A 934 -0.81 -10.94 -30.19
N LEU A 935 -1.18 -11.48 -29.03
CA LEU A 935 -0.81 -12.83 -28.56
C LEU A 935 -1.67 -13.89 -29.25
N VAL A 936 -1.51 -14.02 -30.57
CA VAL A 936 -2.16 -15.06 -31.39
C VAL A 936 -1.23 -16.28 -31.48
N GLU A 937 -1.82 -17.47 -31.53
CA GLU A 937 -1.11 -18.72 -31.85
C GLU A 937 -0.32 -18.58 -33.17
N GLY A 938 0.97 -18.94 -33.15
CA GLY A 938 1.89 -18.73 -34.28
C GLY A 938 2.41 -17.29 -34.47
N SER A 939 2.04 -16.32 -33.63
CA SER A 939 2.62 -14.96 -33.69
C SER A 939 4.08 -14.94 -33.22
N ARG A 940 4.90 -14.06 -33.83
CA ARG A 940 6.32 -13.88 -33.45
C ARG A 940 6.48 -13.42 -31.99
N LEU A 941 5.58 -12.55 -31.51
CA LEU A 941 5.57 -12.02 -30.15
C LEU A 941 5.31 -13.12 -29.12
N LEU A 942 4.28 -13.95 -29.33
CA LEU A 942 4.01 -15.09 -28.45
C LEU A 942 5.17 -16.09 -28.47
N ALA A 943 5.77 -16.35 -29.63
CA ALA A 943 6.92 -17.26 -29.76
C ALA A 943 8.18 -16.74 -29.03
N SER A 944 8.51 -15.45 -29.13
CA SER A 944 9.63 -14.84 -28.40
C SER A 944 9.42 -14.91 -26.89
N LEU A 945 8.28 -14.39 -26.40
CA LEU A 945 7.94 -14.40 -24.97
C LEU A 945 7.91 -15.82 -24.40
N LYS A 946 7.28 -16.78 -25.10
CA LYS A 946 7.26 -18.20 -24.74
C LYS A 946 8.68 -18.76 -24.61
N SER A 947 9.50 -18.62 -25.65
CA SER A 947 10.88 -19.14 -25.62
C SER A 947 11.69 -18.53 -24.47
N ARG A 948 11.59 -17.21 -24.29
CA ARG A 948 12.39 -16.45 -23.33
C ARG A 948 12.03 -16.74 -21.88
N ILE A 949 10.73 -16.79 -21.57
CA ILE A 949 10.24 -17.12 -20.22
C ILE A 949 10.59 -18.57 -19.87
N LEU A 950 10.48 -19.51 -20.82
CA LEU A 950 10.89 -20.91 -20.61
C LEU A 950 12.40 -21.03 -20.32
N THR A 951 13.25 -20.33 -21.10
CA THR A 951 14.71 -20.32 -20.87
C THR A 951 15.07 -19.73 -19.51
N LEU A 952 14.44 -18.63 -19.09
CA LEU A 952 14.70 -18.00 -17.78
C LEU A 952 14.18 -18.84 -16.59
N ALA A 953 12.98 -19.42 -16.72
CA ALA A 953 12.35 -20.20 -15.65
C ALA A 953 13.00 -21.59 -15.44
N GLY A 954 13.46 -22.24 -16.52
CA GLY A 954 14.08 -23.57 -16.49
C GLY A 954 15.60 -23.60 -16.50
N GLY A 955 16.26 -22.54 -16.98
CA GLY A 955 17.69 -22.53 -17.31
C GLY A 955 18.64 -22.89 -16.16
N PRO A 956 19.77 -23.57 -16.44
CA PRO A 956 20.73 -24.00 -15.41
C PRO A 956 21.66 -22.88 -14.93
N VAL A 957 21.81 -21.79 -15.69
CA VAL A 957 22.69 -20.65 -15.38
C VAL A 957 21.90 -19.34 -15.55
N VAL A 958 21.05 -19.03 -14.56
CA VAL A 958 20.20 -17.83 -14.49
C VAL A 958 20.24 -17.31 -13.05
N LEU A 959 20.22 -15.99 -12.83
CA LEU A 959 20.10 -15.45 -11.47
C LEU A 959 18.78 -15.89 -10.83
N LYS A 960 18.84 -16.25 -9.54
CA LYS A 960 17.69 -16.79 -8.80
C LYS A 960 16.46 -15.87 -8.85
N THR A 961 16.67 -14.57 -8.71
CA THR A 961 15.64 -13.51 -8.78
C THR A 961 14.95 -13.46 -10.15
N MET A 962 15.72 -13.48 -11.24
CA MET A 962 15.20 -13.53 -12.62
C MET A 962 14.45 -14.84 -12.88
N GLN A 963 14.99 -15.97 -12.39
CA GLN A 963 14.36 -17.28 -12.49
C GLN A 963 13.02 -17.33 -11.72
N GLU A 964 12.97 -16.85 -10.48
CA GLU A 964 11.74 -16.78 -9.67
C GLU A 964 10.70 -15.85 -10.33
N ALA A 965 11.10 -14.68 -10.83
CA ALA A 965 10.19 -13.78 -11.55
C ALA A 965 9.61 -14.43 -12.83
N ALA A 966 10.43 -15.16 -13.59
CA ALA A 966 9.99 -15.89 -14.78
C ALA A 966 9.03 -17.05 -14.41
N GLN A 967 9.33 -17.78 -13.33
CA GLN A 967 8.49 -18.85 -12.81
C GLN A 967 7.12 -18.34 -12.34
N TRP A 968 7.06 -17.22 -11.61
CA TRP A 968 5.79 -16.58 -11.24
C TRP A 968 5.01 -16.09 -12.47
N THR A 969 5.70 -15.55 -13.48
CA THR A 969 5.08 -15.09 -14.74
C THR A 969 4.43 -16.26 -15.48
N LEU A 970 5.14 -17.40 -15.56
CA LEU A 970 4.64 -18.63 -16.16
C LEU A 970 3.48 -19.25 -15.36
N GLN A 971 3.57 -19.29 -14.03
CA GLN A 971 2.50 -19.85 -13.17
C GLN A 971 1.17 -19.09 -13.31
N VAL A 972 1.23 -17.76 -13.48
CA VAL A 972 0.03 -16.94 -13.71
C VAL A 972 -0.44 -17.00 -15.17
N GLY A 973 0.49 -17.02 -16.13
CA GLY A 973 0.20 -16.82 -17.56
C GLY A 973 0.19 -18.06 -18.46
N TRP A 974 0.41 -19.28 -17.94
CA TRP A 974 0.59 -20.48 -18.77
C TRP A 974 -0.56 -20.76 -19.75
N SER A 975 -1.80 -20.42 -19.41
CA SER A 975 -2.98 -20.60 -20.28
C SER A 975 -2.96 -19.70 -21.53
N ILE A 976 -2.23 -18.58 -21.49
CA ILE A 976 -2.00 -17.68 -22.63
C ILE A 976 -0.67 -18.03 -23.32
N LEU A 977 0.38 -18.35 -22.55
CA LEU A 977 1.73 -18.61 -23.07
C LEU A 977 1.91 -20.00 -23.70
N LEU A 978 1.12 -21.00 -23.26
CA LEU A 978 1.16 -22.40 -23.70
C LEU A 978 -0.27 -22.93 -23.89
N PRO A 979 -1.09 -22.33 -24.79
CA PRO A 979 -2.53 -22.52 -24.82
C PRO A 979 -2.94 -23.97 -25.06
N THR A 980 -2.29 -24.70 -25.97
CA THR A 980 -2.69 -26.08 -26.30
C THR A 980 -2.03 -27.12 -25.39
N ALA A 981 -2.77 -28.18 -25.07
CA ALA A 981 -2.23 -29.33 -24.35
C ALA A 981 -1.11 -30.05 -25.14
N SER A 982 -1.12 -29.96 -26.48
CA SER A 982 -0.06 -30.51 -27.32
C SER A 982 1.25 -29.74 -27.14
N GLU A 983 1.22 -28.40 -27.15
CA GLU A 983 2.41 -27.59 -26.88
C GLU A 983 2.98 -27.84 -25.47
N ARG A 984 2.11 -27.98 -24.45
CA ARG A 984 2.53 -28.31 -23.08
C ARG A 984 3.18 -29.69 -23.00
N ALA A 985 2.62 -30.69 -23.69
CA ALA A 985 3.21 -32.04 -23.77
C ALA A 985 4.54 -32.06 -24.56
N GLN A 986 4.66 -31.29 -25.64
CA GLN A 986 5.92 -31.13 -26.39
C GLN A 986 7.00 -30.44 -25.54
N THR A 987 6.63 -29.37 -24.83
CA THR A 987 7.53 -28.65 -23.92
C THR A 987 8.01 -29.58 -22.79
N LEU A 988 7.10 -30.33 -22.17
CA LEU A 988 7.45 -31.37 -21.18
C LEU A 988 8.42 -32.41 -21.77
N THR A 989 8.15 -32.88 -22.99
CA THR A 989 8.99 -33.87 -23.68
C THR A 989 10.40 -33.33 -23.93
N SER A 990 10.55 -32.05 -24.31
CA SER A 990 11.86 -31.41 -24.52
C SER A 990 12.68 -31.20 -23.23
N LEU A 991 12.02 -31.22 -22.07
CA LEU A 991 12.65 -31.06 -20.75
C LEU A 991 13.01 -32.40 -20.08
N LEU A 992 12.57 -33.53 -20.65
CA LEU A 992 12.90 -34.87 -20.17
C LEU A 992 14.12 -35.43 -20.93
N PRO A 993 15.08 -36.08 -20.24
CA PRO A 993 16.31 -36.56 -20.87
C PRO A 993 16.02 -37.65 -21.91
N VAL A 994 16.48 -37.43 -23.13
CA VAL A 994 16.27 -38.33 -24.27
C VAL A 994 17.16 -39.58 -24.16
N GLY A 995 16.51 -40.74 -24.06
CA GLY A 995 16.92 -41.96 -24.76
C GLY A 995 18.26 -42.63 -24.41
N HIS A 996 18.16 -43.70 -23.61
CA HIS A 996 19.10 -44.83 -23.56
C HIS A 996 20.52 -44.63 -22.99
N ASP A 997 21.10 -45.75 -22.58
CA ASP A 997 22.50 -46.06 -22.22
C ASP A 997 23.20 -45.25 -21.10
N ALA A 998 22.64 -44.13 -20.63
CA ALA A 998 23.14 -43.35 -19.48
C ALA A 998 23.01 -44.06 -18.10
N ALA A 999 22.63 -45.34 -18.06
CA ALA A 999 22.33 -46.08 -16.82
C ALA A 999 23.57 -46.41 -15.97
N ALA A 1000 24.79 -46.34 -16.52
CA ALA A 1000 26.02 -46.74 -15.83
C ALA A 1000 26.65 -45.65 -14.94
N ASN A 1001 26.42 -44.36 -15.24
CA ASN A 1001 27.09 -43.22 -14.58
C ASN A 1001 26.11 -42.30 -13.82
N ALA A 1002 25.02 -42.86 -13.29
CA ALA A 1002 23.89 -42.11 -12.72
C ALA A 1002 24.12 -41.58 -11.28
N THR A 1003 25.24 -40.88 -11.04
CA THR A 1003 25.60 -40.30 -9.72
C THR A 1003 25.70 -38.77 -9.69
N SER A 1004 25.50 -38.05 -10.80
CA SER A 1004 25.71 -36.58 -10.85
C SER A 1004 24.82 -35.76 -11.80
N SER A 1005 23.66 -36.27 -12.25
CA SER A 1005 22.67 -35.48 -13.00
C SER A 1005 21.79 -34.62 -12.09
N ASN A 1006 22.37 -33.54 -11.55
CA ASN A 1006 21.63 -32.53 -10.77
C ASN A 1006 20.61 -31.79 -11.65
N SER A 1007 19.35 -32.22 -11.63
CA SER A 1007 18.24 -31.45 -12.21
C SER A 1007 18.09 -30.12 -11.46
N SER A 1008 18.16 -28.99 -12.18
CA SER A 1008 18.03 -27.66 -11.55
C SER A 1008 16.66 -27.47 -10.88
N SER A 1009 16.60 -26.53 -9.93
CA SER A 1009 15.36 -26.04 -9.33
C SER A 1009 14.34 -25.63 -10.40
N GLY A 1010 14.81 -24.94 -11.45
CA GLY A 1010 14.02 -24.56 -12.62
C GLY A 1010 13.46 -25.76 -13.39
N HIS A 1011 14.27 -26.76 -13.72
CA HIS A 1011 13.80 -27.98 -14.40
C HIS A 1011 12.73 -28.73 -13.60
N ARG A 1012 12.85 -28.77 -12.26
CA ARG A 1012 11.83 -29.35 -11.39
C ARG A 1012 10.52 -28.55 -11.43
N PHE A 1013 10.58 -27.24 -11.14
CA PHE A 1013 9.40 -26.36 -11.20
C PHE A 1013 8.68 -26.45 -12.56
N MET A 1014 9.44 -26.42 -13.66
CA MET A 1014 8.92 -26.55 -15.02
C MET A 1014 8.17 -27.86 -15.24
N THR A 1015 8.72 -28.97 -14.74
CA THR A 1015 8.06 -30.30 -14.81
C THR A 1015 6.77 -30.30 -14.00
N ASP A 1016 6.81 -29.79 -12.76
CA ASP A 1016 5.70 -29.80 -11.81
C ASP A 1016 4.52 -28.94 -12.31
N LEU A 1017 4.79 -27.75 -12.87
CA LEU A 1017 3.78 -26.87 -13.46
C LEU A 1017 3.15 -27.47 -14.74
N LEU A 1018 3.97 -28.01 -15.65
CA LEU A 1018 3.47 -28.61 -16.89
C LEU A 1018 2.61 -29.84 -16.62
N VAL A 1019 3.03 -30.73 -15.72
CA VAL A 1019 2.22 -31.87 -15.26
C VAL A 1019 0.90 -31.38 -14.63
N GLY A 1020 0.96 -30.40 -13.72
CA GLY A 1020 -0.24 -29.85 -13.08
C GLY A 1020 -1.26 -29.29 -14.08
N SER A 1021 -0.80 -28.51 -15.07
CA SER A 1021 -1.66 -27.94 -16.12
C SER A 1021 -2.26 -29.01 -17.05
N LEU A 1022 -1.50 -30.07 -17.39
CA LEU A 1022 -1.98 -31.18 -18.20
C LEU A 1022 -2.97 -32.09 -17.46
N MET A 1023 -2.83 -32.20 -16.13
CA MET A 1023 -3.80 -32.90 -15.29
C MET A 1023 -5.11 -32.11 -15.12
N ALA A 1024 -5.04 -30.78 -14.91
CA ALA A 1024 -6.20 -29.94 -14.68
C ALA A 1024 -7.23 -29.94 -15.82
N GLU A 1025 -6.77 -30.06 -17.07
CA GLU A 1025 -7.63 -30.07 -18.26
C GLU A 1025 -7.85 -31.47 -18.86
N GLY A 1026 -7.33 -32.53 -18.24
CA GLY A 1026 -7.35 -33.89 -18.80
C GLY A 1026 -6.45 -34.11 -20.02
N GLY A 1027 -5.73 -33.08 -20.49
CA GLY A 1027 -4.79 -33.14 -21.61
C GLY A 1027 -3.71 -34.22 -21.45
N LEU A 1028 -3.35 -34.58 -20.21
CA LEU A 1028 -2.46 -35.70 -19.90
C LEU A 1028 -2.99 -37.04 -20.46
N GLN A 1029 -4.30 -37.30 -20.38
CA GLN A 1029 -4.91 -38.51 -20.94
C GLN A 1029 -4.82 -38.53 -22.47
N THR A 1030 -4.99 -37.37 -23.11
CA THR A 1030 -4.87 -37.23 -24.57
C THR A 1030 -3.43 -37.46 -25.03
N ALA A 1031 -2.45 -36.90 -24.32
CA ALA A 1031 -1.02 -37.11 -24.58
C ALA A 1031 -0.61 -38.58 -24.35
N LEU A 1032 -1.11 -39.22 -23.29
CA LEU A 1032 -0.87 -40.64 -22.99
C LEU A 1032 -1.44 -41.54 -24.11
N ASN A 1033 -2.67 -41.27 -24.55
CA ASN A 1033 -3.30 -42.00 -25.66
C ASN A 1033 -2.55 -41.81 -26.99
N GLN A 1034 -2.04 -40.60 -27.27
CA GLN A 1034 -1.19 -40.34 -28.44
C GLN A 1034 0.13 -41.11 -28.36
N ALA A 1035 0.79 -41.16 -27.19
CA ALA A 1035 2.00 -41.95 -26.99
C ALA A 1035 1.76 -43.46 -27.17
N ILE A 1036 0.65 -43.99 -26.61
CA ILE A 1036 0.25 -45.41 -26.76
C ILE A 1036 -0.03 -45.75 -28.23
N ASN A 1037 -0.74 -44.89 -28.96
CA ASN A 1037 -1.02 -45.10 -30.37
C ASN A 1037 0.24 -44.96 -31.24
N ALA A 1038 1.17 -44.06 -30.91
CA ALA A 1038 2.46 -43.94 -31.59
C ALA A 1038 3.32 -45.20 -31.38
N GLN A 1039 3.41 -45.74 -30.16
CA GLN A 1039 4.12 -47.00 -29.91
C GLN A 1039 3.51 -48.16 -30.72
N ARG A 1040 2.17 -48.28 -30.75
CA ARG A 1040 1.47 -49.28 -31.60
C ARG A 1040 1.74 -49.15 -33.10
N SER A 1041 2.14 -47.96 -33.58
CA SER A 1041 2.54 -47.76 -34.98
C SER A 1041 4.02 -48.09 -35.26
N GLN A 1042 4.87 -48.17 -34.23
CA GLN A 1042 6.29 -48.51 -34.40
C GLN A 1042 6.55 -50.02 -34.53
N ASP A 1043 5.59 -50.88 -34.16
CA ASP A 1043 5.64 -52.33 -34.37
C ASP A 1043 5.55 -52.74 -35.86
N CYS A 1044 5.49 -51.79 -36.80
CA CYS A 1044 5.34 -52.01 -38.25
C CYS A 1044 6.22 -51.11 -39.13
N GLY A 1045 7.56 -51.18 -38.97
CA GLY A 1045 8.50 -50.91 -40.07
C GLY A 1045 9.57 -49.84 -39.85
N SER A 1046 10.83 -50.28 -39.85
CA SER A 1046 12.06 -49.56 -40.25
C SER A 1046 12.21 -48.06 -39.88
N GLY A 1047 12.84 -47.81 -38.73
CA GLY A 1047 14.02 -46.94 -38.62
C GLY A 1047 13.98 -45.52 -39.21
N SER A 1048 13.55 -44.56 -38.40
CA SER A 1048 14.01 -43.16 -38.50
C SER A 1048 14.12 -42.54 -37.10
N GLY A 1049 15.20 -41.79 -36.86
CA GLY A 1049 15.52 -41.24 -35.54
C GLY A 1049 14.59 -40.12 -35.11
N SER A 1050 13.60 -40.45 -34.28
CA SER A 1050 12.69 -39.49 -33.64
C SER A 1050 12.65 -39.75 -32.13
N THR A 1051 12.81 -38.69 -31.33
CA THR A 1051 13.12 -38.78 -29.89
C THR A 1051 11.88 -39.04 -29.04
N HIS A 1052 11.24 -40.20 -29.25
CA HIS A 1052 10.02 -40.58 -28.55
C HIS A 1052 10.28 -41.03 -27.11
N LEU A 1053 9.61 -40.34 -26.19
CA LEU A 1053 9.61 -40.64 -24.75
C LEU A 1053 9.01 -42.03 -24.50
N SER A 1054 9.70 -42.90 -23.74
CA SER A 1054 9.08 -44.17 -23.35
C SER A 1054 7.97 -43.93 -22.33
N LEU A 1055 6.83 -44.59 -22.53
CA LEU A 1055 5.64 -44.48 -21.66
C LEU A 1055 5.99 -44.73 -20.17
N LEU A 1056 6.94 -45.64 -19.94
CA LEU A 1056 7.47 -45.99 -18.63
C LEU A 1056 8.22 -44.82 -17.95
N HIS A 1057 8.90 -43.96 -18.72
CA HIS A 1057 9.62 -42.80 -18.18
C HIS A 1057 8.65 -41.71 -17.73
N LEU A 1058 7.60 -41.45 -18.53
CA LEU A 1058 6.52 -40.53 -18.17
C LEU A 1058 5.78 -41.00 -16.90
N LEU A 1059 5.43 -42.29 -16.84
CA LEU A 1059 4.82 -42.91 -15.66
C LEU A 1059 5.71 -42.82 -14.41
N LYS A 1060 7.02 -43.07 -14.54
CA LYS A 1060 7.97 -42.91 -13.43
C LYS A 1060 8.04 -41.47 -12.93
N GLN A 1061 8.04 -40.48 -13.82
CA GLN A 1061 8.05 -39.06 -13.42
C GLN A 1061 6.75 -38.65 -12.72
N LEU A 1062 5.60 -39.07 -13.24
CA LEU A 1062 4.27 -38.85 -12.63
C LEU A 1062 4.18 -39.49 -11.22
N LEU A 1063 4.66 -40.71 -11.04
CA LEU A 1063 4.72 -41.38 -9.74
C LEU A 1063 5.69 -40.68 -8.77
N ARG A 1064 6.85 -40.24 -9.25
CA ARG A 1064 7.86 -39.54 -8.45
C ARG A 1064 7.41 -38.15 -7.97
N ASN A 1065 6.53 -37.49 -8.71
CA ASN A 1065 5.90 -36.23 -8.28
C ASN A 1065 4.72 -36.46 -7.33
N ASN A 1066 4.08 -37.63 -7.36
CA ASN A 1066 3.03 -38.02 -6.41
C ASN A 1066 3.57 -38.60 -5.08
N SER A 1067 4.88 -38.78 -4.90
CA SER A 1067 5.43 -39.32 -3.64
C SER A 1067 5.42 -38.32 -2.46
N SER A 1068 4.82 -37.14 -2.64
CA SER A 1068 4.40 -36.23 -1.56
C SER A 1068 3.01 -36.58 -0.99
N LEU A 1069 2.34 -37.60 -1.55
CA LEU A 1069 1.04 -38.14 -1.13
C LEU A 1069 1.16 -39.60 -0.62
N THR A 1070 2.38 -40.00 -0.21
CA THR A 1070 2.70 -41.32 0.36
C THR A 1070 3.44 -41.21 1.69
N GLN A 1071 2.84 -40.51 2.65
CA GLN A 1071 2.99 -40.70 4.09
C GLN A 1071 1.61 -40.51 4.75
#